data_AF-A0A1V2UKF5-F1
#
_entry.id   AF-A0A1V2UKF5-F1
#
_cell.length_a   1.000
_cell.length_b   1.000
_cell.length_c   1.000
_cell.angle_alpha   90.00
_cell.angle_beta   90.00
_cell.angle_gamma   90.00
#
_symmetry.space_group_name_H-M   'P 1'
#
loop_
_entity.id
_entity.type
_entity.pdbx_description
1 polymer ?
#
loop_
_entity_poly.entity_id
_entity_poly.type
_entity_poly.pdbx_seq_one_letter_code
_entity_poly.pdbx_strand_id
1 'polypeptide(L)'
;MRKKWIGMLLSFLLLSGSITPSVYAVSINDRTNTSQGSTSQTNETTATSSNAPLIESTNPTTEETTGTTENSAENSSKDISVDEVHFPDQNFRQVLIEMMEKNHSNVLSDELLATTELDLSGRNIKSLDGIEYFKQLKKLEVQNNELEQVDVSALSELTYLDVSKNKLSTIDLSMNDHLTYFNGKEQLINAEASKDDREWVINQDNLKPELNKIDINSTNWEYNGSVFTTVEPSALNYSYQVEFSQKAILEETSNRSLDITVDVKFLEQNSVESIIPKEEKIEMVQGETKQLEYSLVPENAKIEQPVWTSSNDQIVSVDKNGTVTANEPGEATVSLLDAEKILGSFKIIVNKVYDESTSESTDLTQKEDTLKSFARISNSPTVSYQTHVKNIGWQTNQTNGSAAGTTGRNLWMEAIRITTSGTGVSGDIEYSSHVKNIGWQNYVKNGETSGTTGQVLQMEAIRIRLTGELAQNYDVYYRTHVANFGWLGWAKNGEDAGTAGYVYQMEGIQIQLVRKNQGNIITGNAFFQKNVNNPTVSYQTFVKDQGWQGIRSNGEMSGTTNQNRWIEAMRMQVTNTSLTGNIEYSSHVKNIGWMNFVSNNNISGTTDRYAQSEAIRIRLTGQLSQFYNVYYRVHAANFGWLGWAKNGADAGSSGFVYQLEAIEVRLVPKGQSSPGGGVPFYNRNTLADPTINYQAHLRNVGWQATKRNGETSGTTGQSSRVEAMRINVSNTPLPGAIEYSTHVQNIGWQGYVRNNDLAGTTGRALHAEAIRIRLTGQLNQFYDVYYRVHSANFGWLDWARNDQYAGTANLNFPMEAIQVMLVRKGAPAPGATTNPYQTSINHLFVMGHGAGDPGASYNGINERDFTRNELMPYLQKWAGRLKTNRITFYDTNADMFQDTRRMQGAYTISSSFSSVTEFHLDAGAIGISTGGHVIAHRNGNSYTTQNYAIANVIRTHVGLWGSVQNTGGINLRSDLLNLNVLHSRGIPYRLAELGFITNTRDVENIRRNMDQIAKGIVEGVTGERL
;
A
#
# COMPACT_ATOMS: atom_id res chain seq x y z
N MET A 1 -56.01 16.11 -2.64
CA MET A 1 -56.94 15.03 -3.04
C MET A 1 -56.29 14.16 -4.12
N ARG A 2 -56.71 12.88 -4.22
CA ARG A 2 -56.68 11.93 -5.36
C ARG A 2 -55.80 12.22 -6.62
N LYS A 3 -54.75 11.40 -6.78
CA LYS A 3 -54.42 10.46 -7.90
C LYS A 3 -54.64 10.80 -9.41
N LYS A 4 -53.66 10.32 -10.21
CA LYS A 4 -53.69 9.56 -11.51
C LYS A 4 -53.19 10.24 -12.81
N TRP A 5 -52.92 9.37 -13.82
CA TRP A 5 -52.50 9.59 -15.23
C TRP A 5 -50.98 9.80 -15.44
N ILE A 6 -50.24 9.18 -16.40
CA ILE A 6 -50.52 8.38 -17.63
C ILE A 6 -49.54 7.18 -17.78
N GLY A 7 -49.80 6.22 -18.71
CA GLY A 7 -48.77 5.29 -19.21
C GLY A 7 -49.13 4.51 -20.49
N MET A 8 -48.13 4.20 -21.33
CA MET A 8 -48.05 3.24 -22.47
C MET A 8 -46.54 2.94 -22.73
N LEU A 9 -46.01 1.79 -23.20
CA LEU A 9 -46.51 0.51 -23.76
C LEU A 9 -46.58 0.41 -25.31
N LEU A 10 -45.53 -0.13 -25.97
CA LEU A 10 -45.62 -1.05 -27.14
C LEU A 10 -44.30 -1.82 -27.41
N SER A 11 -44.34 -2.86 -28.27
CA SER A 11 -43.22 -3.77 -28.63
C SER A 11 -43.50 -4.48 -29.97
N PHE A 12 -42.47 -4.90 -30.74
CA PHE A 12 -42.64 -5.71 -31.99
C PHE A 12 -41.49 -6.70 -32.26
N LEU A 13 -41.66 -7.61 -33.24
CA LEU A 13 -40.89 -8.85 -33.46
C LEU A 13 -40.46 -9.07 -34.94
N LEU A 14 -39.31 -9.75 -35.14
CA LEU A 14 -38.88 -10.50 -36.36
C LEU A 14 -38.76 -9.68 -37.68
N LEU A 15 -38.14 -10.09 -38.80
CA LEU A 15 -37.43 -11.27 -39.35
C LEU A 15 -36.15 -10.76 -40.08
N SER A 16 -35.15 -11.52 -40.59
CA SER A 16 -34.61 -12.89 -40.41
C SER A 16 -33.36 -13.05 -41.33
N GLY A 17 -32.39 -13.93 -41.04
CA GLY A 17 -31.27 -14.23 -41.96
C GLY A 17 -30.30 -15.32 -41.46
N SER A 18 -30.06 -16.34 -42.29
CA SER A 18 -29.28 -17.55 -41.91
C SER A 18 -28.03 -17.73 -42.78
N ILE A 19 -26.83 -17.84 -42.18
CA ILE A 19 -25.64 -18.40 -42.85
C ILE A 19 -24.81 -19.27 -41.89
N THR A 20 -24.56 -20.50 -42.33
CA THR A 20 -23.41 -21.39 -42.03
C THR A 20 -22.98 -21.95 -43.40
N PRO A 21 -21.71 -22.25 -43.71
CA PRO A 21 -20.72 -22.99 -42.88
C PRO A 21 -19.46 -22.09 -42.62
N SER A 22 -18.21 -22.49 -42.37
CA SER A 22 -17.49 -23.77 -42.58
C SER A 22 -16.33 -23.99 -41.61
N VAL A 23 -15.90 -25.25 -41.48
CA VAL A 23 -14.57 -25.63 -40.99
C VAL A 23 -13.53 -25.38 -42.08
N TYR A 24 -12.34 -24.91 -41.71
CA TYR A 24 -11.10 -25.21 -42.42
C TYR A 24 -9.97 -25.47 -41.43
N ALA A 25 -9.22 -26.55 -41.65
CA ALA A 25 -7.97 -26.81 -40.95
C ALA A 25 -6.80 -26.27 -41.78
N VAL A 26 -5.75 -25.80 -41.09
CA VAL A 26 -4.43 -25.59 -41.70
C VAL A 26 -3.42 -26.41 -40.91
N SER A 27 -3.12 -27.60 -41.42
CA SER A 27 -1.90 -28.32 -41.07
C SER A 27 -0.74 -27.74 -41.89
N ILE A 28 0.33 -27.30 -41.23
CA ILE A 28 1.65 -27.22 -41.86
C ILE A 28 2.45 -28.38 -41.29
N ASN A 29 2.84 -29.31 -42.17
CA ASN A 29 3.87 -30.28 -41.83
C ASN A 29 5.20 -29.53 -41.79
N ASP A 30 6.10 -29.94 -40.90
CA ASP A 30 7.46 -30.16 -41.38
C ASP A 30 7.90 -31.60 -41.08
N ARG A 31 8.84 -32.11 -41.88
CA ARG A 31 9.21 -33.52 -41.93
C ARG A 31 10.62 -33.76 -41.41
N THR A 32 10.76 -34.65 -40.45
CA THR A 32 11.82 -35.68 -40.50
C THR A 32 11.24 -37.02 -40.05
N ASN A 33 11.93 -38.11 -40.40
CA ASN A 33 11.35 -39.45 -40.49
C ASN A 33 12.22 -40.48 -39.76
N THR A 34 11.67 -41.67 -39.51
CA THR A 34 12.30 -42.84 -38.86
C THR A 34 12.57 -42.71 -37.35
N SER A 35 12.56 -43.81 -36.56
CA SER A 35 12.51 -45.24 -36.92
C SER A 35 11.43 -46.04 -36.15
N GLN A 36 11.16 -47.26 -36.61
CA GLN A 36 10.33 -48.23 -35.89
C GLN A 36 11.17 -49.02 -34.87
N GLY A 37 10.58 -49.40 -33.74
CA GLY A 37 11.21 -50.26 -32.72
C GLY A 37 10.16 -50.98 -31.88
N SER A 38 9.79 -52.19 -32.28
CA SER A 38 8.61 -52.89 -31.75
C SER A 38 8.86 -53.63 -30.43
N THR A 39 7.77 -53.71 -29.64
CA THR A 39 7.34 -54.87 -28.82
C THR A 39 8.15 -55.35 -27.60
N SER A 40 7.38 -55.49 -26.50
CA SER A 40 7.23 -56.70 -25.66
C SER A 40 7.83 -56.77 -24.24
N GLN A 41 6.87 -56.96 -23.32
CA GLN A 41 6.83 -58.01 -22.28
C GLN A 41 7.55 -57.81 -20.92
N THR A 42 6.70 -57.54 -19.92
CA THR A 42 6.55 -58.30 -18.65
C THR A 42 7.77 -58.56 -17.77
N ASN A 43 7.67 -58.16 -16.49
CA ASN A 43 7.15 -59.09 -15.49
C ASN A 43 6.62 -58.39 -14.22
N GLU A 44 5.65 -59.02 -13.58
CA GLU A 44 5.25 -58.75 -12.19
C GLU A 44 6.23 -59.43 -11.24
N THR A 45 6.37 -58.96 -9.98
CA THR A 45 5.87 -59.70 -8.80
C THR A 45 6.15 -59.01 -7.45
N THR A 46 5.25 -59.30 -6.51
CA THR A 46 5.31 -59.21 -5.02
C THR A 46 6.69 -58.99 -4.37
N ALA A 47 6.90 -58.03 -3.46
CA ALA A 47 6.24 -57.78 -2.16
C ALA A 47 6.52 -58.83 -1.05
N THR A 48 7.02 -58.39 0.12
CA THR A 48 6.62 -58.84 1.48
C THR A 48 7.34 -58.04 2.58
N SER A 49 6.90 -58.19 3.84
CA SER A 49 7.29 -57.39 5.02
C SER A 49 7.86 -58.24 6.18
N SER A 50 8.60 -57.63 7.10
CA SER A 50 8.89 -58.02 8.51
C SER A 50 10.16 -57.28 9.01
N ASN A 51 10.46 -57.08 10.30
CA ASN A 51 9.72 -57.29 11.55
C ASN A 51 10.23 -56.33 12.66
N ALA A 52 9.47 -56.19 13.75
CA ALA A 52 9.90 -55.62 15.05
C ALA A 52 10.41 -56.78 15.98
N PRO A 53 10.55 -56.70 17.34
CA PRO A 53 10.20 -55.63 18.32
C PRO A 53 11.15 -55.51 19.57
N LEU A 54 10.66 -54.85 20.66
CA LEU A 54 11.08 -54.95 22.09
C LEU A 54 12.31 -54.09 22.53
N ILE A 55 12.47 -53.60 23.79
CA ILE A 55 11.66 -53.69 25.04
C ILE A 55 11.95 -52.54 26.04
N GLU A 56 10.98 -52.22 26.93
CA GLU A 56 11.06 -51.53 28.25
C GLU A 56 11.81 -50.17 28.43
N SER A 57 11.84 -49.56 29.63
CA SER A 57 10.76 -48.84 30.35
C SER A 57 11.29 -48.23 31.67
N THR A 58 10.86 -47.01 32.05
CA THR A 58 10.43 -46.59 33.43
C THR A 58 10.23 -45.07 33.55
N ASN A 59 9.51 -44.65 34.59
CA ASN A 59 9.10 -43.28 34.99
C ASN A 59 9.56 -43.08 36.47
N PRO A 60 9.37 -41.94 37.20
CA PRO A 60 8.89 -40.58 36.86
C PRO A 60 9.68 -39.43 37.58
N THR A 61 9.08 -38.22 37.74
CA THR A 61 9.28 -37.19 38.83
C THR A 61 10.64 -36.44 38.93
N THR A 62 10.79 -35.14 39.32
CA THR A 62 9.86 -34.00 39.58
C THR A 62 10.60 -32.64 39.61
N GLU A 63 9.83 -31.54 39.49
CA GLU A 63 10.07 -30.17 40.03
C GLU A 63 11.10 -29.20 39.39
N GLU A 64 10.88 -27.91 39.71
CA GLU A 64 11.47 -26.68 39.14
C GLU A 64 12.91 -26.44 39.68
N THR A 65 13.82 -25.65 39.10
CA THR A 65 13.69 -24.22 38.71
C THR A 65 14.93 -23.72 37.92
N THR A 66 14.82 -22.53 37.29
CA THR A 66 15.89 -21.57 36.90
C THR A 66 17.07 -21.99 35.99
N GLY A 67 17.08 -21.46 34.76
CA GLY A 67 18.12 -20.51 34.28
C GLY A 67 19.43 -21.01 33.63
N THR A 68 19.53 -20.86 32.30
CA THR A 68 20.76 -20.68 31.45
C THR A 68 21.86 -21.77 31.52
N THR A 69 22.45 -22.29 30.43
CA THR A 69 22.82 -21.69 29.13
C THR A 69 22.62 -22.65 27.91
N GLU A 70 23.17 -22.24 26.76
CA GLU A 70 22.99 -22.73 25.38
C GLU A 70 23.43 -24.16 25.03
N ASN A 71 22.99 -24.59 23.83
CA ASN A 71 23.61 -25.54 22.89
C ASN A 71 23.68 -27.04 23.21
N SER A 72 22.69 -27.77 22.68
CA SER A 72 22.96 -28.72 21.59
C SER A 72 21.76 -28.78 20.63
N ALA A 73 21.97 -28.70 19.33
CA ALA A 73 20.92 -28.85 18.34
C ALA A 73 20.85 -30.30 17.83
N GLU A 74 19.64 -30.83 17.64
CA GLU A 74 19.40 -31.94 16.71
C GLU A 74 18.47 -31.46 15.59
N ASN A 75 18.84 -31.81 14.36
CA ASN A 75 18.24 -31.29 13.14
C ASN A 75 17.38 -32.39 12.50
N SER A 76 16.06 -32.22 12.48
CA SER A 76 15.17 -32.98 11.60
C SER A 76 14.81 -32.11 10.40
N SER A 77 15.32 -32.47 9.23
CA SER A 77 15.19 -31.66 8.03
C SER A 77 13.73 -31.45 7.62
N LYS A 78 13.43 -30.21 7.20
CA LYS A 78 12.22 -29.92 6.45
C LYS A 78 12.54 -30.11 4.97
N ASP A 79 11.74 -30.95 4.32
CA ASP A 79 11.68 -31.02 2.86
C ASP A 79 11.34 -29.63 2.29
N ILE A 80 12.35 -28.94 1.75
CA ILE A 80 12.19 -27.64 1.07
C ILE A 80 12.05 -27.91 -0.43
N SER A 81 10.87 -27.65 -0.99
CA SER A 81 10.57 -27.89 -2.40
C SER A 81 11.11 -26.79 -3.30
N VAL A 82 11.67 -27.17 -4.46
CA VAL A 82 12.14 -26.25 -5.49
C VAL A 82 10.95 -25.79 -6.33
N ASP A 83 10.18 -24.85 -5.78
CA ASP A 83 8.94 -24.32 -6.34
C ASP A 83 8.84 -22.78 -6.24
N GLU A 84 7.81 -22.21 -6.86
CA GLU A 84 7.56 -20.76 -6.91
C GLU A 84 7.26 -20.11 -5.55
N VAL A 85 7.11 -20.90 -4.48
CA VAL A 85 6.83 -20.41 -3.12
C VAL A 85 8.13 -20.25 -2.33
N HIS A 86 9.09 -21.16 -2.50
CA HIS A 86 10.40 -21.12 -1.84
C HIS A 86 11.47 -20.45 -2.69
N PHE A 87 11.35 -20.51 -4.02
CA PHE A 87 12.28 -19.97 -5.01
C PHE A 87 11.49 -19.27 -6.13
N PRO A 88 11.04 -18.02 -5.94
CA PRO A 88 10.18 -17.31 -6.90
C PRO A 88 10.78 -17.14 -8.30
N ASP A 89 12.10 -17.00 -8.43
CA ASP A 89 12.79 -16.84 -9.71
C ASP A 89 12.90 -18.18 -10.48
N GLN A 90 12.42 -18.21 -11.73
CA GLN A 90 12.41 -19.42 -12.55
C GLN A 90 13.82 -19.91 -12.93
N ASN A 91 14.77 -18.99 -13.14
CA ASN A 91 16.12 -19.34 -13.52
C ASN A 91 16.89 -19.88 -12.31
N PHE A 92 16.67 -19.31 -11.11
CA PHE A 92 17.23 -19.85 -9.87
C PHE A 92 16.69 -21.27 -9.59
N ARG A 93 15.37 -21.51 -9.75
CA ARG A 93 14.80 -22.87 -9.71
C ARG A 93 15.48 -23.81 -10.70
N GLN A 94 15.74 -23.35 -11.93
CA GLN A 94 16.35 -24.19 -12.96
C GLN A 94 17.77 -24.62 -12.60
N VAL A 95 18.59 -23.77 -11.96
CA VAL A 95 19.92 -24.17 -11.45
C VAL A 95 19.79 -25.23 -10.35
N LEU A 96 18.86 -25.05 -9.41
CA LEU A 96 18.64 -26.03 -8.33
C LEU A 96 18.14 -27.37 -8.88
N ILE A 97 17.29 -27.36 -9.91
CA ILE A 97 16.86 -28.56 -10.65
C ILE A 97 18.06 -29.22 -11.34
N GLU A 98 18.91 -28.48 -12.05
CA GLU A 98 20.15 -29.01 -12.67
C GLU A 98 21.07 -29.69 -11.65
N MET A 99 21.24 -29.11 -10.45
CA MET A 99 22.00 -29.71 -9.36
C MET A 99 21.36 -31.01 -8.83
N MET A 100 20.03 -31.12 -8.92
CA MET A 100 19.22 -32.24 -8.41
C MET A 100 18.97 -33.37 -9.43
N GLU A 101 19.30 -33.21 -10.72
CA GLU A 101 18.98 -34.20 -11.78
C GLU A 101 19.61 -35.59 -11.55
N LYS A 102 20.61 -35.72 -10.67
CA LYS A 102 21.16 -37.03 -10.24
C LYS A 102 20.20 -37.85 -9.35
N ASN A 103 19.25 -37.19 -8.67
CA ASN A 103 18.44 -37.78 -7.60
C ASN A 103 16.92 -37.83 -7.90
N HIS A 104 16.47 -37.26 -9.03
CA HIS A 104 15.05 -37.22 -9.46
C HIS A 104 14.04 -36.67 -8.42
N SER A 105 14.52 -35.90 -7.45
CA SER A 105 13.71 -35.21 -6.44
C SER A 105 13.24 -33.83 -6.95
N ASN A 106 12.15 -33.30 -6.40
CA ASN A 106 11.78 -31.88 -6.48
C ASN A 106 11.93 -31.15 -5.13
N VAL A 107 12.63 -31.77 -4.19
CA VAL A 107 12.96 -31.30 -2.84
C VAL A 107 14.48 -31.23 -2.69
N LEU A 108 14.98 -30.15 -2.09
CA LEU A 108 16.40 -29.99 -1.72
C LEU A 108 16.80 -31.10 -0.74
N SER A 109 17.84 -31.87 -1.07
CA SER A 109 18.44 -32.84 -0.14
C SER A 109 19.21 -32.12 0.97
N ASP A 110 19.43 -32.81 2.09
CA ASP A 110 20.32 -32.32 3.16
C ASP A 110 21.76 -32.07 2.66
N GLU A 111 22.20 -32.82 1.64
CA GLU A 111 23.46 -32.59 0.90
C GLU A 111 23.46 -31.22 0.19
N LEU A 112 22.34 -30.84 -0.43
CA LEU A 112 22.20 -29.56 -1.14
C LEU A 112 22.01 -28.39 -0.15
N LEU A 113 21.28 -28.58 0.95
CA LEU A 113 21.19 -27.61 2.06
C LEU A 113 22.52 -27.44 2.83
N ALA A 114 23.40 -28.44 2.79
CA ALA A 114 24.76 -28.38 3.33
C ALA A 114 25.82 -27.91 2.32
N THR A 115 25.41 -27.47 1.13
CA THR A 115 26.34 -26.95 0.11
C THR A 115 27.04 -25.67 0.60
N THR A 116 28.37 -25.68 0.54
CA THR A 116 29.23 -24.56 0.98
C THR A 116 29.60 -23.58 -0.13
N GLU A 117 29.40 -23.95 -1.39
CA GLU A 117 29.74 -23.13 -2.56
C GLU A 117 28.64 -23.22 -3.62
N LEU A 118 28.10 -22.08 -4.08
CA LEU A 118 27.02 -22.03 -5.08
C LEU A 118 27.31 -20.99 -6.16
N ASP A 119 27.35 -21.45 -7.40
CA ASP A 119 27.52 -20.64 -8.61
C ASP A 119 26.17 -20.53 -9.36
N LEU A 120 25.63 -19.31 -9.36
CA LEU A 120 24.43 -18.89 -10.06
C LEU A 120 24.76 -17.86 -11.17
N SER A 121 26.02 -17.75 -11.58
CA SER A 121 26.49 -16.69 -12.48
C SER A 121 26.01 -16.88 -13.93
N GLY A 122 25.69 -15.79 -14.60
CA GLY A 122 25.26 -15.80 -16.01
C GLY A 122 23.88 -16.43 -16.27
N ARG A 123 23.01 -16.52 -15.26
CA ARG A 123 21.74 -17.27 -15.32
C ARG A 123 20.49 -16.43 -15.60
N ASN A 124 20.62 -15.11 -15.78
CA ASN A 124 19.50 -14.15 -15.93
C ASN A 124 18.52 -14.14 -14.73
N ILE A 125 19.02 -14.36 -13.52
CA ILE A 125 18.24 -14.35 -12.27
C ILE A 125 17.90 -12.91 -11.88
N LYS A 126 16.67 -12.68 -11.41
CA LYS A 126 16.12 -11.37 -11.01
C LYS A 126 15.80 -11.28 -9.52
N SER A 127 15.77 -12.43 -8.82
CA SER A 127 15.54 -12.54 -7.38
C SER A 127 16.31 -13.72 -6.80
N LEU A 128 16.92 -13.55 -5.63
CA LEU A 128 17.55 -14.62 -4.84
C LEU A 128 16.70 -15.11 -3.66
N ASP A 129 15.43 -14.67 -3.55
CA ASP A 129 14.46 -15.22 -2.59
C ASP A 129 14.52 -16.77 -2.58
N GLY A 130 14.80 -17.35 -1.41
CA GLY A 130 15.11 -18.77 -1.21
C GLY A 130 16.58 -19.08 -0.91
N ILE A 131 17.51 -18.15 -1.13
CA ILE A 131 18.93 -18.35 -0.78
C ILE A 131 19.13 -18.55 0.73
N GLU A 132 18.22 -18.01 1.57
CA GLU A 132 18.26 -18.10 3.04
C GLU A 132 18.13 -19.52 3.61
N TYR A 133 17.78 -20.51 2.78
CA TYR A 133 17.79 -21.92 3.16
C TYR A 133 19.21 -22.51 3.21
N PHE A 134 20.15 -21.97 2.42
CA PHE A 134 21.52 -22.48 2.24
C PHE A 134 22.50 -21.94 3.29
N LYS A 135 22.17 -22.13 4.58
CA LYS A 135 22.85 -21.49 5.72
C LYS A 135 24.33 -21.88 5.93
N GLN A 136 24.82 -22.88 5.19
CA GLN A 136 26.22 -23.32 5.23
C GLN A 136 27.08 -22.73 4.09
N LEU A 137 26.51 -21.85 3.24
CA LEU A 137 27.25 -21.19 2.18
C LEU A 137 28.40 -20.33 2.71
N LYS A 138 29.57 -20.59 2.13
CA LYS A 138 30.82 -19.86 2.33
C LYS A 138 31.24 -19.10 1.07
N LYS A 139 30.83 -19.58 -0.11
CA LYS A 139 31.04 -18.95 -1.41
C LYS A 139 29.71 -18.80 -2.16
N LEU A 140 29.38 -17.59 -2.59
CA LEU A 140 28.22 -17.31 -3.42
C LEU A 140 28.64 -16.44 -4.61
N GLU A 141 28.46 -16.97 -5.82
CA GLU A 141 28.75 -16.34 -7.11
C GLU A 141 27.45 -16.07 -7.84
N VAL A 142 27.03 -14.80 -7.95
CA VAL A 142 25.76 -14.39 -8.58
C VAL A 142 25.98 -13.35 -9.67
N GLN A 143 27.19 -13.27 -10.20
CA GLN A 143 27.62 -12.27 -11.17
C GLN A 143 27.05 -12.48 -12.60
N ASN A 144 26.87 -11.40 -13.36
CA ASN A 144 26.20 -11.39 -14.67
C ASN A 144 24.72 -11.83 -14.57
N ASN A 145 23.93 -11.15 -13.75
CA ASN A 145 22.50 -11.40 -13.57
C ASN A 145 21.72 -10.06 -13.61
N GLU A 146 20.44 -10.07 -13.26
CA GLU A 146 19.54 -8.91 -13.38
C GLU A 146 19.05 -8.37 -12.02
N LEU A 147 19.76 -8.70 -10.92
CA LEU A 147 19.35 -8.42 -9.54
C LEU A 147 19.33 -6.92 -9.22
N GLU A 148 18.17 -6.40 -8.84
CA GLU A 148 17.98 -5.01 -8.39
C GLU A 148 18.12 -4.87 -6.87
N GLN A 149 17.92 -5.96 -6.12
CA GLN A 149 18.11 -6.09 -4.67
C GLN A 149 18.60 -7.51 -4.35
N VAL A 150 19.34 -7.66 -3.23
CA VAL A 150 19.82 -8.94 -2.68
C VAL A 150 19.77 -8.88 -1.16
N ASP A 151 19.26 -9.94 -0.52
CA ASP A 151 19.38 -10.17 0.92
C ASP A 151 20.28 -11.41 1.15
N VAL A 152 21.35 -11.22 1.91
CA VAL A 152 22.28 -12.28 2.35
C VAL A 152 22.39 -12.35 3.88
N SER A 153 21.48 -11.69 4.61
CA SER A 153 21.53 -11.55 6.08
C SER A 153 21.41 -12.89 6.83
N ALA A 154 20.83 -13.92 6.19
CA ALA A 154 20.73 -15.28 6.70
C ALA A 154 22.00 -16.14 6.48
N LEU A 155 22.98 -15.65 5.71
CA LEU A 155 24.20 -16.38 5.31
C LEU A 155 25.39 -15.98 6.20
N SER A 156 25.33 -16.28 7.50
CA SER A 156 26.38 -15.88 8.46
C SER A 156 27.75 -16.51 8.17
N GLU A 157 27.79 -17.67 7.52
CA GLU A 157 29.04 -18.38 7.17
C GLU A 157 29.72 -17.85 5.90
N LEU A 158 29.15 -16.82 5.25
CA LEU A 158 29.59 -16.37 3.94
C LEU A 158 30.95 -15.65 3.98
N THR A 159 31.97 -16.31 3.43
CA THR A 159 33.36 -15.80 3.32
C THR A 159 33.65 -15.11 1.98
N TYR A 160 32.91 -15.43 0.92
CA TYR A 160 33.11 -14.92 -0.44
C TYR A 160 31.77 -14.60 -1.10
N LEU A 161 31.62 -13.38 -1.61
CA LEU A 161 30.43 -12.92 -2.34
C LEU A 161 30.83 -12.13 -3.60
N ASP A 162 30.43 -12.62 -4.77
CA ASP A 162 30.50 -11.86 -6.03
C ASP A 162 29.09 -11.55 -6.54
N VAL A 163 28.75 -10.25 -6.53
CA VAL A 163 27.48 -9.70 -7.03
C VAL A 163 27.69 -8.81 -8.25
N SER A 164 28.87 -8.86 -8.87
CA SER A 164 29.23 -7.96 -9.98
C SER A 164 28.33 -8.14 -11.21
N LYS A 165 28.15 -7.08 -12.02
CA LYS A 165 27.29 -7.11 -13.22
C LYS A 165 25.85 -7.53 -12.89
N ASN A 166 25.25 -6.79 -11.96
CA ASN A 166 23.84 -6.79 -11.62
C ASN A 166 23.30 -5.35 -11.72
N LYS A 167 22.24 -4.98 -10.98
CA LYS A 167 21.62 -3.65 -11.00
C LYS A 167 21.52 -3.03 -9.59
N LEU A 168 22.41 -3.40 -8.68
CA LEU A 168 22.28 -3.11 -7.24
C LEU A 168 22.54 -1.63 -6.92
N SER A 169 21.54 -0.97 -6.33
CA SER A 169 21.61 0.42 -5.86
C SER A 169 22.05 0.58 -4.40
N THR A 170 21.92 -0.49 -3.59
CA THR A 170 22.46 -0.67 -2.23
C THR A 170 22.71 -2.16 -1.95
N ILE A 171 23.48 -2.49 -0.91
CA ILE A 171 23.51 -3.81 -0.27
C ILE A 171 23.80 -3.66 1.23
N ASP A 172 23.26 -4.55 2.06
CA ASP A 172 23.57 -4.67 3.49
C ASP A 172 24.40 -5.94 3.73
N LEU A 173 25.58 -5.79 4.33
CA LEU A 173 26.50 -6.88 4.69
C LEU A 173 26.80 -6.89 6.21
N SER A 174 26.01 -6.17 7.01
CA SER A 174 26.21 -6.01 8.46
C SER A 174 26.14 -7.32 9.25
N MET A 175 25.44 -8.33 8.70
CA MET A 175 25.25 -9.66 9.28
C MET A 175 26.27 -10.72 8.79
N ASN A 176 27.10 -10.40 7.80
CA ASN A 176 28.06 -11.34 7.18
C ASN A 176 29.47 -11.10 7.73
N ASP A 177 29.67 -11.36 9.03
CA ASP A 177 30.90 -10.96 9.73
C ASP A 177 32.13 -11.87 9.47
N HIS A 178 31.94 -12.97 8.73
CA HIS A 178 32.99 -13.83 8.19
C HIS A 178 33.47 -13.44 6.77
N LEU A 179 32.91 -12.40 6.15
CA LEU A 179 33.17 -12.06 4.74
C LEU A 179 34.60 -11.53 4.50
N THR A 180 35.42 -12.28 3.75
CA THR A 180 36.81 -11.95 3.40
C THR A 180 37.01 -11.56 1.93
N TYR A 181 36.02 -11.82 1.06
CA TYR A 181 36.02 -11.34 -0.31
C TYR A 181 34.64 -10.79 -0.69
N PHE A 182 34.63 -9.57 -1.23
CA PHE A 182 33.46 -8.95 -1.84
C PHE A 182 33.82 -8.38 -3.22
N ASN A 183 33.00 -8.66 -4.23
CA ASN A 183 33.06 -8.02 -5.54
C ASN A 183 31.71 -7.40 -5.90
N GLY A 184 31.63 -6.07 -5.78
CA GLY A 184 30.46 -5.27 -6.12
C GLY A 184 30.49 -4.64 -7.51
N LYS A 185 31.41 -5.01 -8.41
CA LYS A 185 31.72 -4.18 -9.59
C LYS A 185 30.64 -4.16 -10.68
N GLU A 186 30.66 -3.12 -11.51
CA GLU A 186 29.87 -3.05 -12.76
C GLU A 186 28.34 -3.17 -12.57
N GLN A 187 27.75 -2.58 -11.52
CA GLN A 187 26.29 -2.52 -11.39
C GLN A 187 25.71 -1.57 -12.45
N LEU A 188 24.76 -2.02 -13.27
CA LEU A 188 24.17 -1.22 -14.35
C LEU A 188 22.74 -0.77 -14.00
N ILE A 189 22.54 0.55 -13.90
CA ILE A 189 21.24 1.17 -13.61
C ILE A 189 20.88 2.14 -14.74
N ASN A 190 19.60 2.26 -15.09
CA ASN A 190 19.13 3.18 -16.12
C ASN A 190 18.59 4.48 -15.50
N ALA A 191 18.96 5.63 -16.06
CA ALA A 191 18.42 6.93 -15.71
C ALA A 191 18.07 7.77 -16.96
N GLU A 192 17.20 8.77 -16.80
CA GLU A 192 16.93 9.77 -17.82
C GLU A 192 17.50 11.13 -17.37
N ALA A 193 18.15 11.84 -18.30
CA ALA A 193 18.71 13.17 -18.06
C ALA A 193 17.99 14.21 -18.93
N SER A 194 17.41 15.23 -18.30
CA SER A 194 16.82 16.38 -19.00
C SER A 194 17.86 17.46 -19.21
N LYS A 195 17.84 18.13 -20.36
CA LYS A 195 18.67 19.32 -20.62
C LYS A 195 18.06 20.53 -19.92
N ASP A 196 18.84 21.26 -19.13
CA ASP A 196 18.44 22.53 -18.51
C ASP A 196 19.57 23.57 -18.60
N ASP A 197 19.23 24.76 -19.09
CA ASP A 197 20.07 25.92 -19.44
C ASP A 197 21.57 25.69 -19.81
N ARG A 198 21.83 24.58 -20.54
CA ARG A 198 23.10 24.05 -21.13
C ARG A 198 23.75 22.88 -20.40
N GLU A 199 23.30 22.52 -19.21
CA GLU A 199 23.71 21.29 -18.51
C GLU A 199 22.69 20.16 -18.76
N TRP A 200 23.11 18.92 -18.52
CA TRP A 200 22.26 17.75 -18.43
C TRP A 200 22.07 17.39 -16.96
N VAL A 201 20.82 17.16 -16.57
CA VAL A 201 20.38 17.09 -15.18
C VAL A 201 19.67 15.77 -14.92
N ILE A 202 20.12 15.01 -13.92
CA ILE A 202 19.44 13.81 -13.42
C ILE A 202 18.85 14.10 -12.03
N ASN A 203 17.53 14.05 -11.94
CA ASN A 203 16.78 14.25 -10.69
C ASN A 203 16.56 12.90 -9.96
N GLN A 204 16.62 12.91 -8.62
CA GLN A 204 16.60 11.69 -7.82
C GLN A 204 15.20 11.12 -7.53
N ASP A 205 14.69 10.29 -8.43
CA ASP A 205 13.67 9.28 -8.09
C ASP A 205 14.32 7.89 -7.82
N ASN A 206 15.26 7.47 -8.68
CA ASN A 206 15.81 6.11 -8.70
C ASN A 206 17.23 5.97 -8.10
N LEU A 207 18.01 7.04 -8.00
CA LEU A 207 19.40 7.01 -7.49
C LEU A 207 19.42 7.57 -6.06
N LYS A 208 19.66 6.72 -5.05
CA LYS A 208 19.66 7.12 -3.62
C LYS A 208 20.97 6.80 -2.87
N PRO A 209 22.14 7.25 -3.35
CA PRO A 209 23.39 7.05 -2.65
C PRO A 209 23.48 7.98 -1.43
N GLU A 210 23.83 7.44 -0.25
CA GLU A 210 23.94 8.26 0.96
C GLU A 210 25.18 9.17 0.96
N LEU A 211 24.97 10.44 1.31
CA LEU A 211 25.82 11.60 1.05
C LEU A 211 27.26 11.57 1.62
N ASN A 212 27.60 10.57 2.44
CA ASN A 212 28.87 10.51 3.19
C ASN A 212 29.90 9.51 2.63
N LYS A 213 29.59 8.77 1.55
CA LYS A 213 30.39 7.61 1.11
C LYS A 213 30.59 7.47 -0.39
N ILE A 214 30.30 8.50 -1.17
CA ILE A 214 30.32 8.47 -2.64
C ILE A 214 31.66 8.98 -3.16
N ASP A 215 32.40 8.12 -3.85
CA ASP A 215 33.55 8.50 -4.67
C ASP A 215 33.08 8.54 -6.14
N ILE A 216 33.02 9.74 -6.72
CA ILE A 216 32.56 9.94 -8.11
C ILE A 216 33.76 9.75 -9.04
N ASN A 217 33.71 8.68 -9.85
CA ASN A 217 34.81 8.27 -10.73
C ASN A 217 34.62 8.73 -12.18
N SER A 218 33.60 9.56 -12.45
CA SER A 218 33.39 10.22 -13.74
C SER A 218 33.85 11.69 -13.66
N THR A 219 34.70 12.12 -14.60
CA THR A 219 35.29 13.47 -14.63
C THR A 219 34.31 14.58 -14.99
N ASN A 220 33.11 14.22 -15.45
CA ASN A 220 32.20 15.14 -16.12
C ASN A 220 30.95 15.47 -15.31
N TRP A 221 30.63 14.68 -14.28
CA TRP A 221 29.41 14.81 -13.49
C TRP A 221 29.70 15.37 -12.10
N GLU A 222 29.08 16.50 -11.76
CA GLU A 222 29.06 17.03 -10.40
C GLU A 222 27.81 16.53 -9.64
N TYR A 223 27.92 16.36 -8.33
CA TYR A 223 26.80 15.99 -7.46
C TYR A 223 26.66 17.01 -6.32
N ASN A 224 25.51 17.67 -6.26
CA ASN A 224 25.26 18.76 -5.29
C ASN A 224 24.55 18.30 -4.00
N GLY A 225 24.35 16.98 -3.82
CA GLY A 225 23.66 16.40 -2.67
C GLY A 225 22.17 16.06 -2.92
N SER A 226 21.61 16.43 -4.07
CA SER A 226 20.25 16.03 -4.51
C SER A 226 20.13 15.73 -6.01
N VAL A 227 21.06 16.25 -6.83
CA VAL A 227 21.00 16.24 -8.30
C VAL A 227 22.41 16.01 -8.85
N PHE A 228 22.50 15.22 -9.92
CA PHE A 228 23.72 15.12 -10.73
C PHE A 228 23.62 16.05 -11.95
N THR A 229 24.65 16.83 -12.23
CA THR A 229 24.72 17.69 -13.43
C THR A 229 26.01 17.47 -14.23
N THR A 230 25.95 17.65 -15.56
CA THR A 230 27.12 17.64 -16.44
C THR A 230 26.95 18.61 -17.61
N VAL A 231 28.05 19.20 -18.09
CA VAL A 231 28.05 20.03 -19.30
C VAL A 231 28.02 19.22 -20.61
N GLU A 232 28.33 17.92 -20.57
CA GLU A 232 28.40 17.06 -21.77
C GLU A 232 27.74 15.69 -21.55
N PRO A 233 26.93 15.20 -22.51
CA PRO A 233 26.21 13.94 -22.37
C PRO A 233 27.20 12.76 -22.32
N SER A 234 27.33 12.17 -21.14
CA SER A 234 28.31 11.11 -20.82
C SER A 234 27.77 10.18 -19.72
N ALA A 235 28.28 8.96 -19.62
CA ALA A 235 27.85 8.02 -18.59
C ALA A 235 28.25 8.49 -17.18
N LEU A 236 27.36 8.26 -16.20
CA LEU A 236 27.58 8.61 -14.80
C LEU A 236 28.10 7.36 -14.06
N ASN A 237 29.35 7.40 -13.61
CA ASN A 237 30.00 6.32 -12.87
C ASN A 237 30.39 6.79 -11.47
N TYR A 238 29.94 6.09 -10.43
CA TYR A 238 30.30 6.37 -9.05
C TYR A 238 30.36 5.09 -8.21
N SER A 239 31.26 5.07 -7.24
CA SER A 239 31.40 3.98 -6.28
C SER A 239 31.00 4.44 -4.89
N TYR A 240 30.40 3.56 -4.09
CA TYR A 240 30.11 3.84 -2.68
C TYR A 240 30.68 2.76 -1.76
N GLN A 241 31.21 3.21 -0.62
CA GLN A 241 31.85 2.35 0.38
C GLN A 241 30.79 1.55 1.14
N VAL A 242 30.87 0.22 1.09
CA VAL A 242 29.90 -0.69 1.73
C VAL A 242 30.19 -0.81 3.23
N GLU A 243 29.15 -0.93 4.06
CA GLU A 243 29.32 -1.23 5.49
C GLU A 243 29.51 -2.72 5.73
N PHE A 244 30.71 -3.07 6.21
CA PHE A 244 31.03 -4.35 6.79
C PHE A 244 30.87 -4.29 8.30
N SER A 245 30.55 -5.42 8.92
CA SER A 245 30.62 -5.54 10.38
C SER A 245 32.05 -5.30 10.89
N GLN A 246 32.19 -5.01 12.20
CA GLN A 246 33.49 -4.69 12.80
C GLN A 246 34.52 -5.85 12.82
N LYS A 247 34.15 -7.06 12.38
CA LYS A 247 35.03 -8.24 12.39
C LYS A 247 35.54 -8.66 11.00
N ALA A 248 34.89 -8.25 9.92
CA ALA A 248 35.19 -8.73 8.57
C ALA A 248 36.57 -8.24 8.09
N ILE A 249 37.40 -9.16 7.57
CA ILE A 249 38.75 -8.88 7.09
C ILE A 249 38.85 -9.21 5.60
N LEU A 250 38.67 -8.18 4.79
CA LEU A 250 38.80 -8.27 3.33
C LEU A 250 40.26 -8.51 2.87
N GLU A 251 40.43 -9.37 1.87
CA GLU A 251 41.70 -9.59 1.16
C GLU A 251 42.18 -8.32 0.43
N GLU A 252 43.50 -8.12 0.33
CA GLU A 252 44.14 -6.91 -0.24
C GLU A 252 43.73 -6.58 -1.69
N THR A 253 43.20 -7.57 -2.42
CA THR A 253 42.76 -7.46 -3.82
C THR A 253 41.27 -7.14 -3.99
N SER A 254 40.49 -7.14 -2.91
CA SER A 254 39.03 -6.95 -2.95
C SER A 254 38.64 -5.49 -2.69
N ASN A 255 37.73 -4.96 -3.52
CA ASN A 255 37.24 -3.59 -3.39
C ASN A 255 36.25 -3.50 -2.22
N ARG A 256 36.37 -2.47 -1.37
CA ARG A 256 35.38 -2.16 -0.31
C ARG A 256 34.14 -1.41 -0.84
N SER A 257 33.99 -1.37 -2.16
CA SER A 257 33.04 -0.53 -2.87
C SER A 257 32.07 -1.34 -3.73
N LEU A 258 30.85 -0.83 -3.84
CA LEU A 258 29.83 -1.26 -4.79
C LEU A 258 29.81 -0.20 -5.90
N ASP A 259 30.22 -0.59 -7.10
CA ASP A 259 30.57 0.35 -8.18
C ASP A 259 29.42 0.41 -9.19
N ILE A 260 28.72 1.55 -9.26
CA ILE A 260 27.59 1.79 -10.16
C ILE A 260 28.04 2.50 -11.43
N THR A 261 27.66 1.91 -12.55
CA THR A 261 27.55 2.50 -13.88
C THR A 261 26.08 2.86 -14.12
N VAL A 262 25.80 4.12 -14.44
CA VAL A 262 24.48 4.57 -14.87
C VAL A 262 24.47 4.77 -16.38
N ASP A 263 23.63 4.01 -17.10
CA ASP A 263 23.29 4.33 -18.49
C ASP A 263 22.29 5.48 -18.51
N VAL A 264 22.57 6.50 -19.31
CA VAL A 264 21.88 7.80 -19.25
C VAL A 264 21.21 8.08 -20.59
N LYS A 265 19.88 8.05 -20.59
CA LYS A 265 19.06 8.44 -21.73
C LYS A 265 18.82 9.95 -21.71
N PHE A 266 19.40 10.66 -22.67
CA PHE A 266 19.29 12.11 -22.80
C PHE A 266 17.97 12.53 -23.47
N LEU A 267 17.23 13.45 -22.83
CA LEU A 267 15.93 13.96 -23.27
C LEU A 267 16.01 15.48 -23.56
N GLU A 268 15.72 15.86 -24.81
CA GLU A 268 15.59 17.29 -25.18
C GLU A 268 14.20 17.84 -24.84
N GLN A 269 14.14 19.15 -24.61
CA GLN A 269 13.04 19.87 -23.97
C GLN A 269 11.93 20.24 -24.97
N ASN A 270 10.66 20.17 -24.54
CA ASN A 270 9.51 20.44 -25.42
C ASN A 270 9.27 21.95 -25.65
N SER A 271 8.73 22.30 -26.82
CA SER A 271 8.34 23.66 -27.16
C SER A 271 7.07 24.12 -26.41
N VAL A 272 6.96 25.43 -26.19
CA VAL A 272 5.89 26.05 -25.40
C VAL A 272 4.51 25.93 -26.07
N GLU A 273 3.52 25.42 -25.33
CA GLU A 273 2.12 25.36 -25.75
C GLU A 273 1.43 26.71 -25.54
N SER A 274 1.53 27.29 -24.34
CA SER A 274 0.95 28.59 -23.97
C SER A 274 1.66 29.20 -22.76
N ILE A 275 1.26 30.42 -22.36
CA ILE A 275 1.60 31.02 -21.06
C ILE A 275 0.36 31.20 -20.19
N ILE A 276 0.56 31.18 -18.87
CA ILE A 276 -0.43 31.57 -17.86
C ILE A 276 0.02 32.89 -17.25
N PRO A 277 -0.66 34.03 -17.54
CA PRO A 277 -0.39 35.31 -16.89
C PRO A 277 -0.52 35.21 -15.36
N LYS A 278 0.44 35.77 -14.62
CA LYS A 278 0.35 35.93 -13.15
C LYS A 278 -0.76 36.93 -12.76
N GLU A 279 -0.99 37.91 -13.62
CA GLU A 279 -2.11 38.85 -13.58
C GLU A 279 -2.69 38.99 -15.00
N GLU A 280 -3.85 38.38 -15.29
CA GLU A 280 -4.52 38.52 -16.61
C GLU A 280 -5.00 39.96 -16.87
N LYS A 281 -5.26 40.72 -15.79
CA LYS A 281 -5.66 42.12 -15.83
C LYS A 281 -4.76 42.92 -14.89
N ILE A 282 -4.14 43.96 -15.41
CA ILE A 282 -3.19 44.83 -14.72
C ILE A 282 -3.72 46.26 -14.79
N GLU A 283 -3.74 46.95 -13.64
CA GLU A 283 -4.06 48.38 -13.59
C GLU A 283 -2.80 49.16 -13.23
N MET A 284 -2.55 50.26 -13.93
CA MET A 284 -1.40 51.14 -13.80
C MET A 284 -1.86 52.60 -13.83
N VAL A 285 -1.03 53.53 -13.39
CA VAL A 285 -1.24 54.97 -13.53
C VAL A 285 -0.30 55.55 -14.59
N GLN A 286 -0.72 56.62 -15.27
CA GLN A 286 0.06 57.25 -16.34
C GLN A 286 1.49 57.61 -15.87
N GLY A 287 2.50 57.10 -16.58
CA GLY A 287 3.93 57.22 -16.27
C GLY A 287 4.56 56.00 -15.58
N GLU A 288 3.77 55.03 -15.10
CA GLU A 288 4.31 53.82 -14.46
C GLU A 288 4.89 52.81 -15.46
N THR A 289 5.85 52.00 -14.99
CA THR A 289 6.35 50.81 -15.70
C THR A 289 6.17 49.56 -14.85
N LYS A 290 5.89 48.42 -15.49
CA LYS A 290 5.73 47.12 -14.81
C LYS A 290 6.23 45.98 -15.70
N GLN A 291 7.04 45.08 -15.14
CA GLN A 291 7.39 43.83 -15.82
C GLN A 291 6.18 42.88 -15.82
N LEU A 292 5.83 42.33 -16.99
CA LEU A 292 4.83 41.29 -17.11
C LEU A 292 5.40 39.94 -16.66
N GLU A 293 4.67 39.25 -15.80
CA GLU A 293 5.04 37.97 -15.20
C GLU A 293 4.05 36.86 -15.58
N TYR A 294 4.55 35.66 -15.86
CA TYR A 294 3.77 34.52 -16.33
C TYR A 294 4.50 33.20 -16.03
N SER A 295 3.77 32.09 -16.11
CA SER A 295 4.30 30.72 -16.11
C SER A 295 4.13 30.10 -17.50
N LEU A 296 4.96 29.13 -17.85
CA LEU A 296 4.88 28.41 -19.12
C LEU A 296 3.98 27.16 -19.01
N VAL A 297 3.45 26.70 -20.14
CA VAL A 297 2.76 25.42 -20.27
C VAL A 297 3.41 24.62 -21.42
N PRO A 298 3.94 23.40 -21.16
CA PRO A 298 4.23 22.83 -19.84
C PRO A 298 5.20 23.70 -19.01
N GLU A 299 5.23 23.49 -17.69
CA GLU A 299 5.97 24.32 -16.73
C GLU A 299 7.49 24.38 -16.99
N ASN A 300 8.02 23.40 -17.73
CA ASN A 300 9.42 23.28 -18.15
C ASN A 300 9.64 23.49 -19.66
N ALA A 301 8.75 24.19 -20.37
CA ALA A 301 8.97 24.57 -21.77
C ALA A 301 9.96 25.75 -21.92
N LYS A 302 10.28 26.13 -23.17
CA LYS A 302 11.01 27.37 -23.50
C LYS A 302 10.32 28.12 -24.66
N ILE A 303 10.48 29.44 -24.68
CA ILE A 303 10.08 30.32 -25.78
C ILE A 303 11.35 30.61 -26.61
N GLU A 304 11.35 30.28 -27.90
CA GLU A 304 12.55 30.37 -28.74
C GLU A 304 12.72 31.76 -29.37
N GLN A 305 11.62 32.37 -29.82
CA GLN A 305 11.59 33.70 -30.44
C GLN A 305 10.55 34.60 -29.74
N PRO A 306 10.80 35.03 -28.49
CA PRO A 306 9.86 35.86 -27.74
C PRO A 306 9.65 37.23 -28.41
N VAL A 307 8.42 37.47 -28.90
CA VAL A 307 8.00 38.75 -29.46
C VAL A 307 6.87 39.32 -28.61
N TRP A 308 7.10 40.52 -28.05
CA TRP A 308 6.09 41.28 -27.33
C TRP A 308 5.41 42.28 -28.26
N THR A 309 4.09 42.42 -28.13
CA THR A 309 3.27 43.37 -28.92
C THR A 309 2.21 44.03 -28.05
N SER A 310 1.88 45.30 -28.33
CA SER A 310 0.71 45.99 -27.76
C SER A 310 -0.37 46.17 -28.81
N SER A 311 -1.64 46.10 -28.41
CA SER A 311 -2.76 46.50 -29.26
C SER A 311 -2.85 48.01 -29.46
N ASN A 312 -2.20 48.82 -28.61
CA ASN A 312 -2.11 50.27 -28.75
C ASN A 312 -0.96 50.86 -27.91
N ASP A 313 0.22 51.02 -28.53
CA ASP A 313 1.40 51.62 -27.88
C ASP A 313 1.20 53.05 -27.36
N GLN A 314 0.19 53.79 -27.84
CA GLN A 314 -0.12 55.13 -27.32
C GLN A 314 -0.77 55.08 -25.93
N ILE A 315 -1.43 53.98 -25.57
CA ILE A 315 -2.02 53.77 -24.23
C ILE A 315 -1.00 53.01 -23.37
N VAL A 316 -0.48 51.87 -23.87
CA VAL A 316 0.58 51.10 -23.21
C VAL A 316 1.55 50.57 -24.25
N SER A 317 2.82 50.94 -24.17
CA SER A 317 3.89 50.31 -24.94
C SER A 317 4.52 49.16 -24.17
N VAL A 318 5.14 48.21 -24.87
CA VAL A 318 5.86 47.08 -24.28
C VAL A 318 7.28 46.98 -24.85
N ASP A 319 8.26 46.70 -23.99
CA ASP A 319 9.65 46.47 -24.40
C ASP A 319 9.93 45.01 -24.77
N LYS A 320 11.11 44.75 -25.35
CA LYS A 320 11.52 43.40 -25.77
C LYS A 320 11.63 42.37 -24.63
N ASN A 321 11.61 42.80 -23.37
CA ASN A 321 11.71 41.93 -22.19
C ASN A 321 10.32 41.68 -21.56
N GLY A 322 9.28 42.39 -22.01
CA GLY A 322 7.94 42.34 -21.43
C GLY A 322 7.69 43.36 -20.33
N THR A 323 8.52 44.41 -20.20
CA THR A 323 8.18 45.57 -19.37
C THR A 323 7.23 46.47 -20.14
N VAL A 324 6.02 46.68 -19.58
CA VAL A 324 5.03 47.63 -20.08
C VAL A 324 5.23 49.02 -19.48
N THR A 325 4.90 50.06 -20.26
CA THR A 325 4.92 51.47 -19.85
C THR A 325 3.54 52.09 -20.09
N ALA A 326 2.95 52.70 -19.05
CA ALA A 326 1.64 53.33 -19.11
C ALA A 326 1.73 54.76 -19.68
N ASN A 327 1.31 54.95 -20.93
CA ASN A 327 1.57 56.18 -21.69
C ASN A 327 0.40 57.19 -21.64
N GLU A 328 -0.84 56.74 -21.85
CA GLU A 328 -2.06 57.58 -21.79
C GLU A 328 -3.24 56.79 -21.18
N PRO A 329 -4.22 57.44 -20.51
CA PRO A 329 -5.35 56.75 -19.90
C PRO A 329 -6.24 56.00 -20.90
N GLY A 330 -6.53 54.72 -20.63
CA GLY A 330 -7.31 53.85 -21.51
C GLY A 330 -7.08 52.37 -21.23
N GLU A 331 -7.50 51.50 -22.16
CA GLU A 331 -7.24 50.05 -22.10
C GLU A 331 -6.43 49.59 -23.33
N ALA A 332 -5.47 48.69 -23.12
CA ALA A 332 -4.71 48.03 -24.18
C ALA A 332 -4.40 46.57 -23.81
N THR A 333 -4.31 45.69 -24.80
CA THR A 333 -3.92 44.29 -24.60
C THR A 333 -2.48 44.10 -25.06
N VAL A 334 -1.63 43.58 -24.19
CA VAL A 334 -0.23 43.25 -24.49
C VAL A 334 -0.10 41.74 -24.61
N SER A 335 0.55 41.24 -25.66
CA SER A 335 0.62 39.81 -26.00
C SER A 335 2.07 39.35 -26.15
N LEU A 336 2.35 38.13 -25.69
CA LEU A 336 3.60 37.42 -25.93
C LEU A 336 3.39 36.36 -27.00
N LEU A 337 4.28 36.35 -28.00
CA LEU A 337 4.31 35.41 -29.09
C LEU A 337 5.64 34.63 -29.08
N ASP A 338 5.63 33.41 -29.62
CA ASP A 338 6.81 32.74 -30.14
C ASP A 338 6.78 32.84 -31.67
N ALA A 339 7.67 33.65 -32.23
CA ALA A 339 7.60 34.17 -33.61
C ALA A 339 6.22 34.78 -33.94
N GLU A 340 5.35 34.04 -34.65
CA GLU A 340 3.99 34.47 -35.02
C GLU A 340 2.89 33.83 -34.14
N LYS A 341 3.22 32.86 -33.28
CA LYS A 341 2.26 32.15 -32.43
C LYS A 341 2.03 32.90 -31.12
N ILE A 342 0.85 33.50 -30.93
CA ILE A 342 0.44 34.04 -29.62
C ILE A 342 0.40 32.90 -28.59
N LEU A 343 1.15 33.06 -27.49
CA LEU A 343 1.17 32.13 -26.35
C LEU A 343 0.19 32.53 -25.25
N GLY A 344 -0.09 33.84 -25.12
CA GLY A 344 -1.01 34.42 -24.15
C GLY A 344 -0.92 35.94 -24.12
N SER A 345 -1.81 36.58 -23.36
CA SER A 345 -1.93 38.04 -23.32
C SER A 345 -2.42 38.58 -21.98
N PHE A 346 -2.21 39.88 -21.79
CA PHE A 346 -2.42 40.63 -20.56
C PHE A 346 -3.27 41.86 -20.90
N LYS A 347 -4.38 42.08 -20.18
CA LYS A 347 -5.18 43.30 -20.33
C LYS A 347 -4.65 44.39 -19.39
N ILE A 348 -4.09 45.45 -19.94
CA ILE A 348 -3.57 46.59 -19.18
C ILE A 348 -4.59 47.73 -19.22
N ILE A 349 -4.86 48.35 -18.07
CA ILE A 349 -5.66 49.58 -17.94
C ILE A 349 -4.77 50.68 -17.35
N VAL A 350 -4.72 51.82 -18.02
CA VAL A 350 -4.06 53.03 -17.53
C VAL A 350 -5.09 53.98 -16.97
N ASN A 351 -4.94 54.27 -15.68
CA ASN A 351 -5.72 55.25 -14.94
C ASN A 351 -5.02 56.62 -14.98
N LYS A 352 -5.82 57.69 -14.92
CA LYS A 352 -5.32 59.07 -14.94
C LYS A 352 -4.84 59.51 -13.57
N VAL A 353 -3.65 60.10 -13.49
CA VAL A 353 -3.15 60.75 -12.27
C VAL A 353 -4.03 61.96 -11.92
N TYR A 354 -4.42 62.06 -10.65
CA TYR A 354 -4.95 63.29 -10.06
C TYR A 354 -3.89 63.84 -9.10
N ASP A 355 -3.53 65.10 -9.28
CA ASP A 355 -2.34 65.72 -8.68
C ASP A 355 -2.72 66.54 -7.44
N GLU A 356 -2.12 66.23 -6.28
CA GLU A 356 -2.29 67.01 -5.05
C GLU A 356 -1.00 67.76 -4.67
N SER A 357 -1.08 69.09 -4.78
CA SER A 357 -0.17 70.09 -4.19
C SER A 357 1.27 70.22 -4.71
N THR A 358 1.48 71.27 -5.52
CA THR A 358 2.37 72.42 -5.21
C THR A 358 3.48 72.20 -4.15
N SER A 359 4.76 72.52 -4.38
CA SER A 359 5.27 73.81 -4.89
C SER A 359 6.81 73.82 -5.06
N GLU A 360 7.32 74.74 -5.90
CA GLU A 360 8.67 75.36 -5.90
C GLU A 360 9.94 74.46 -5.94
N SER A 361 10.75 74.49 -7.01
CA SER A 361 11.89 75.43 -7.28
C SER A 361 13.18 75.12 -6.46
N THR A 362 14.41 75.24 -6.99
CA THR A 362 14.92 75.82 -8.25
C THR A 362 16.20 75.15 -8.77
N ASP A 363 16.50 75.37 -10.06
CA ASP A 363 17.81 75.44 -10.74
C ASP A 363 18.89 74.36 -10.47
N LEU A 364 19.23 73.61 -11.52
CA LEU A 364 20.50 72.91 -11.67
C LEU A 364 21.12 73.29 -13.02
N THR A 365 22.22 74.05 -13.01
CA THR A 365 22.96 74.38 -14.23
C THR A 365 24.48 74.23 -14.10
N GLN A 366 25.06 73.66 -15.16
CA GLN A 366 26.48 73.57 -15.53
C GLN A 366 27.46 72.63 -14.78
N LYS A 367 28.00 71.72 -15.61
CA LYS A 367 29.42 71.35 -15.77
C LYS A 367 30.07 70.38 -14.78
N GLU A 368 30.24 69.17 -15.32
CA GLU A 368 31.58 68.64 -15.59
C GLU A 368 32.61 69.76 -15.92
N ASP A 369 33.52 70.06 -14.99
CA ASP A 369 34.98 70.04 -15.24
C ASP A 369 35.75 70.16 -13.92
N THR A 370 36.43 69.08 -13.48
CA THR A 370 37.64 69.10 -12.61
C THR A 370 38.16 67.68 -12.28
N LEU A 371 38.23 66.77 -13.27
CA LEU A 371 38.95 65.51 -13.13
C LEU A 371 40.49 65.74 -13.09
N LYS A 372 41.03 66.30 -11.99
CA LYS A 372 42.49 66.29 -11.65
C LYS A 372 42.90 66.83 -10.26
N SER A 373 42.22 66.44 -9.18
CA SER A 373 42.86 66.22 -7.85
C SER A 373 41.91 65.40 -6.96
N PHE A 374 42.36 64.52 -6.06
CA PHE A 374 43.70 64.26 -5.55
C PHE A 374 44.12 62.79 -5.74
N ALA A 375 45.41 62.56 -6.00
CA ALA A 375 46.02 61.26 -5.73
C ALA A 375 46.20 61.09 -4.20
N ARG A 376 45.29 60.37 -3.56
CA ARG A 376 45.45 59.90 -2.16
C ARG A 376 45.09 58.41 -2.08
N ILE A 377 46.11 57.64 -1.69
CA ILE A 377 46.13 56.23 -1.23
C ILE A 377 44.79 55.49 -1.34
N SER A 378 44.72 54.53 -2.26
CA SER A 378 43.57 53.68 -2.55
C SER A 378 43.32 52.59 -1.50
N ASN A 379 43.06 52.99 -0.25
CA ASN A 379 42.51 52.09 0.75
C ASN A 379 41.00 51.99 0.57
N SER A 380 40.51 50.82 0.18
CA SER A 380 39.07 50.53 0.22
C SER A 380 38.60 50.40 1.67
N PRO A 381 37.51 51.08 2.06
CA PRO A 381 36.97 51.02 3.42
C PRO A 381 36.54 49.58 3.74
N THR A 382 37.15 49.00 4.76
CA THR A 382 37.06 47.56 5.04
C THR A 382 36.65 47.34 6.49
N VAL A 383 35.58 46.58 6.72
CA VAL A 383 35.36 45.89 7.99
C VAL A 383 35.99 44.50 7.92
N SER A 384 36.69 44.10 8.98
CA SER A 384 37.29 42.78 9.14
C SER A 384 36.88 42.16 10.47
N TYR A 385 36.63 40.85 10.48
CA TYR A 385 36.02 40.16 11.62
C TYR A 385 36.40 38.69 11.68
N GLN A 386 36.52 38.18 12.91
CA GLN A 386 36.75 36.76 13.22
C GLN A 386 35.76 36.30 14.29
N THR A 387 35.43 35.01 14.26
CA THR A 387 34.51 34.40 15.22
C THR A 387 35.23 33.32 16.02
N HIS A 388 34.84 33.16 17.29
CA HIS A 388 35.24 32.05 18.14
C HIS A 388 34.17 30.97 18.05
N VAL A 389 34.45 29.87 17.38
CA VAL A 389 33.50 28.77 17.21
C VAL A 389 33.75 27.67 18.25
N LYS A 390 32.69 27.18 18.87
CA LYS A 390 32.71 26.08 19.84
C LYS A 390 33.44 24.86 19.26
N ASN A 391 34.38 24.30 20.04
CA ASN A 391 35.30 23.22 19.67
C ASN A 391 36.32 23.53 18.54
N ILE A 392 36.38 24.76 18.01
CA ILE A 392 37.35 25.19 16.99
C ILE A 392 38.26 26.32 17.50
N GLY A 393 37.73 27.23 18.31
CA GLY A 393 38.43 28.45 18.74
C GLY A 393 38.27 29.60 17.74
N TRP A 394 39.20 30.57 17.78
CA TRP A 394 39.22 31.70 16.86
C TRP A 394 39.55 31.26 15.42
N GLN A 395 38.62 31.52 14.50
CA GLN A 395 38.81 31.30 13.06
C GLN A 395 39.59 32.44 12.40
N THR A 396 39.98 32.26 11.14
CA THR A 396 40.66 33.28 10.33
C THR A 396 39.78 34.51 10.08
N ASN A 397 40.41 35.70 10.13
CA ASN A 397 39.77 36.98 9.86
C ASN A 397 39.16 37.01 8.44
N GLN A 398 37.87 37.32 8.36
CA GLN A 398 37.14 37.63 7.14
C GLN A 398 37.06 39.14 6.94
N THR A 399 36.54 39.58 5.78
CA THR A 399 36.33 40.99 5.42
C THR A 399 35.01 41.18 4.67
N ASN A 400 34.52 42.43 4.62
CA ASN A 400 33.45 42.95 3.73
C ASN A 400 32.58 41.89 3.02
N GLY A 401 31.63 41.29 3.74
CA GLY A 401 30.63 40.38 3.19
C GLY A 401 31.01 38.89 3.14
N SER A 402 32.26 38.50 3.37
CA SER A 402 32.65 37.09 3.46
C SER A 402 32.05 36.42 4.71
N ALA A 403 31.55 35.19 4.58
CA ALA A 403 30.94 34.49 5.72
C ALA A 403 32.01 34.01 6.72
N ALA A 404 31.82 34.34 8.00
CA ALA A 404 32.61 33.80 9.11
C ALA A 404 31.74 32.87 9.96
N GLY A 405 32.29 31.79 10.51
CA GLY A 405 31.58 30.78 11.31
C GLY A 405 31.61 29.36 10.70
N THR A 406 30.58 28.58 10.98
CA THR A 406 30.41 27.17 10.61
C THR A 406 28.94 26.82 10.32
N THR A 407 28.36 27.50 9.34
CA THR A 407 26.96 27.31 8.89
C THR A 407 26.63 25.84 8.60
N GLY A 408 25.53 25.34 9.18
CA GLY A 408 25.03 23.98 8.95
C GLY A 408 25.81 22.85 9.63
N ARG A 409 26.85 23.16 10.43
CA ARG A 409 27.70 22.15 11.08
C ARG A 409 27.30 21.81 12.52
N ASN A 410 26.22 22.41 13.05
CA ASN A 410 25.83 22.31 14.46
C ASN A 410 26.94 22.76 15.44
N LEU A 411 27.82 23.65 14.96
CA LEU A 411 28.88 24.31 15.72
C LEU A 411 28.60 25.81 15.72
N TRP A 412 28.67 26.41 16.91
CA TRP A 412 28.16 27.75 17.15
C TRP A 412 29.25 28.77 17.44
N MET A 413 28.97 30.02 17.08
CA MET A 413 29.74 31.15 17.56
C MET A 413 29.51 31.33 19.07
N GLU A 414 30.58 31.40 19.84
CA GLU A 414 30.59 31.82 21.25
C GLU A 414 30.95 33.30 21.38
N ALA A 415 31.86 33.81 20.53
CA ALA A 415 32.29 35.22 20.49
C ALA A 415 32.66 35.71 19.09
N ILE A 416 32.83 37.03 18.98
CA ILE A 416 33.24 37.76 17.78
C ILE A 416 34.18 38.92 18.11
N ARG A 417 35.03 39.28 17.15
CA ARG A 417 35.82 40.53 17.10
C ARG A 417 35.61 41.21 15.75
N ILE A 418 35.45 42.53 15.73
CA ILE A 418 35.20 43.31 14.51
C ILE A 418 36.02 44.61 14.56
N THR A 419 36.73 44.92 13.48
CA THR A 419 37.56 46.13 13.35
C THR A 419 37.37 46.75 11.96
N THR A 420 37.40 48.07 11.86
CA THR A 420 37.42 48.79 10.58
C THR A 420 38.80 49.35 10.24
N SER A 421 39.18 49.30 8.97
CA SER A 421 40.41 49.87 8.43
C SER A 421 40.16 50.53 7.07
N GLY A 422 41.09 51.38 6.63
CA GLY A 422 41.01 52.05 5.31
C GLY A 422 39.85 53.05 5.15
N THR A 423 39.18 53.44 6.23
CA THR A 423 37.95 54.26 6.22
C THR A 423 38.14 55.67 5.68
N GLY A 424 39.33 56.26 5.93
CA GLY A 424 39.67 57.65 5.61
C GLY A 424 39.06 58.71 6.54
N VAL A 425 38.31 58.28 7.55
CA VAL A 425 37.54 59.12 8.50
C VAL A 425 37.61 58.54 9.92
N SER A 426 37.43 59.39 10.94
CA SER A 426 37.48 58.98 12.35
C SER A 426 36.18 58.38 12.87
N GLY A 427 36.27 57.48 13.85
CA GLY A 427 35.14 56.78 14.45
C GLY A 427 35.40 55.29 14.65
N ASP A 428 34.61 54.67 15.51
CA ASP A 428 34.75 53.27 15.91
C ASP A 428 33.59 52.43 15.34
N ILE A 429 33.83 51.12 15.20
CA ILE A 429 32.75 50.12 15.07
C ILE A 429 32.47 49.51 16.44
N GLU A 430 31.22 49.64 16.91
CA GLU A 430 30.76 49.17 18.21
C GLU A 430 29.75 48.03 18.04
N TYR A 431 29.85 46.98 18.85
CA TYR A 431 29.01 45.80 18.75
C TYR A 431 28.70 45.18 20.11
N SER A 432 27.50 44.61 20.21
CA SER A 432 26.99 43.87 21.38
C SER A 432 26.40 42.55 20.93
N SER A 433 26.49 41.54 21.79
CA SER A 433 26.06 40.16 21.52
C SER A 433 25.01 39.73 22.54
N HIS A 434 23.99 39.01 22.06
CA HIS A 434 23.02 38.30 22.90
C HIS A 434 23.51 36.87 23.11
N VAL A 435 23.88 36.51 24.34
CA VAL A 435 24.40 35.18 24.67
C VAL A 435 23.38 34.42 25.51
N LYS A 436 23.19 33.13 25.21
CA LYS A 436 22.29 32.22 25.94
C LYS A 436 22.51 32.30 27.45
N ASN A 437 21.42 32.42 28.20
CA ASN A 437 21.37 32.58 29.67
C ASN A 437 22.05 33.86 30.23
N ILE A 438 22.60 34.75 29.38
CA ILE A 438 23.19 36.04 29.78
C ILE A 438 22.32 37.22 29.27
N GLY A 439 21.77 37.09 28.07
CA GLY A 439 21.10 38.19 27.36
C GLY A 439 22.07 39.08 26.60
N TRP A 440 21.66 40.32 26.31
CA TRP A 440 22.50 41.33 25.67
C TRP A 440 23.63 41.79 26.60
N GLN A 441 24.87 41.71 26.13
CA GLN A 441 26.05 42.25 26.81
C GLN A 441 26.25 43.75 26.52
N ASN A 442 27.18 44.39 27.25
CA ASN A 442 27.62 45.74 26.93
C ASN A 442 28.22 45.83 25.51
N TYR A 443 28.19 47.03 24.91
CA TYR A 443 28.92 47.31 23.68
C TYR A 443 30.44 47.24 23.93
N VAL A 444 31.15 46.64 22.99
CA VAL A 444 32.61 46.66 22.85
C VAL A 444 32.99 47.21 21.47
N LYS A 445 34.26 47.54 21.22
CA LYS A 445 34.67 48.22 19.98
C LYS A 445 35.99 47.74 19.37
N ASN A 446 36.17 48.01 18.06
CA ASN A 446 37.43 47.91 17.31
C ASN A 446 38.37 46.73 17.70
N GLY A 447 37.89 45.49 17.62
CA GLY A 447 38.68 44.28 17.86
C GLY A 447 38.63 43.73 19.29
N GLU A 448 37.96 44.43 20.22
CA GLU A 448 37.57 43.87 21.52
C GLU A 448 36.64 42.65 21.36
N THR A 449 36.55 41.82 22.39
CA THR A 449 35.80 40.54 22.32
C THR A 449 34.36 40.73 22.81
N SER A 450 33.38 40.46 21.95
CA SER A 450 31.95 40.37 22.34
C SER A 450 31.52 38.90 22.33
N GLY A 451 30.69 38.46 23.28
CA GLY A 451 30.33 37.06 23.50
C GLY A 451 31.04 36.42 24.70
N THR A 452 31.35 35.12 24.59
CA THR A 452 32.14 34.32 25.54
C THR A 452 33.14 33.42 24.80
N THR A 453 34.13 32.83 25.46
CA THR A 453 35.08 31.91 24.82
C THR A 453 35.31 30.69 25.70
N GLY A 454 35.04 29.49 25.20
CA GLY A 454 35.24 28.23 25.92
C GLY A 454 34.27 28.00 27.08
N GLN A 455 33.18 28.76 27.16
CA GLN A 455 32.14 28.61 28.19
C GLN A 455 30.97 27.72 27.74
N VAL A 456 30.97 27.24 26.50
CA VAL A 456 29.89 26.42 25.90
C VAL A 456 28.56 27.19 25.83
N LEU A 457 28.62 28.53 25.87
CA LEU A 457 27.49 29.45 25.76
C LEU A 457 27.43 30.03 24.34
N GLN A 458 26.42 29.60 23.59
CA GLN A 458 26.14 30.07 22.24
C GLN A 458 25.71 31.56 22.22
N MET A 459 26.20 32.29 21.22
CA MET A 459 25.56 33.52 20.77
C MET A 459 24.23 33.17 20.10
N GLU A 460 23.19 33.96 20.35
CA GLU A 460 21.87 33.82 19.72
C GLU A 460 21.61 34.99 18.75
N ALA A 461 22.09 36.19 19.07
CA ALA A 461 22.00 37.39 18.23
C ALA A 461 23.17 38.37 18.43
N ILE A 462 23.26 39.38 17.56
CA ILE A 462 24.27 40.45 17.55
C ILE A 462 23.64 41.76 17.07
N ARG A 463 24.21 42.90 17.47
CA ARG A 463 23.90 44.22 16.91
C ARG A 463 25.17 45.06 16.76
N ILE A 464 25.31 45.78 15.65
CA ILE A 464 26.56 46.44 15.23
C ILE A 464 26.24 47.86 14.75
N ARG A 465 26.94 48.88 15.28
CA ARG A 465 26.79 50.28 14.90
C ARG A 465 28.15 50.94 14.66
N LEU A 466 28.13 52.10 14.03
CA LEU A 466 29.30 52.94 13.81
C LEU A 466 29.20 54.19 14.70
N THR A 467 30.32 54.84 15.00
CA THR A 467 30.39 56.14 15.70
C THR A 467 31.16 57.19 14.89
N GLY A 468 31.21 58.44 15.36
CA GLY A 468 32.02 59.51 14.75
C GLY A 468 31.67 59.85 13.29
N GLU A 469 32.68 60.31 12.54
CA GLU A 469 32.56 60.60 11.10
C GLU A 469 32.33 59.31 10.28
N LEU A 470 32.79 58.16 10.77
CA LEU A 470 32.54 56.84 10.20
C LEU A 470 31.03 56.56 10.09
N ALA A 471 30.25 56.88 11.14
CA ALA A 471 28.79 56.77 11.15
C ALA A 471 28.06 57.78 10.25
N GLN A 472 28.72 58.88 9.88
CA GLN A 472 28.18 59.90 8.98
C GLN A 472 28.40 59.51 7.51
N ASN A 473 29.58 58.95 7.19
CA ASN A 473 29.99 58.61 5.82
C ASN A 473 29.62 57.18 5.39
N TYR A 474 29.41 56.27 6.35
CA TYR A 474 29.18 54.86 6.08
C TYR A 474 27.96 54.30 6.84
N ASP A 475 27.33 53.30 6.24
CA ASP A 475 26.38 52.39 6.87
C ASP A 475 27.07 51.02 7.06
N VAL A 476 26.77 50.34 8.16
CA VAL A 476 27.15 48.94 8.38
C VAL A 476 25.92 48.04 8.25
N TYR A 477 26.03 47.05 7.36
CA TYR A 477 25.03 46.02 7.13
C TYR A 477 25.56 44.67 7.63
N TYR A 478 24.70 43.88 8.27
CA TYR A 478 25.08 42.56 8.78
C TYR A 478 23.89 41.61 8.81
N ARG A 479 24.17 40.32 8.60
CA ARG A 479 23.20 39.24 8.75
C ARG A 479 23.85 38.01 9.37
N THR A 480 23.02 37.17 9.96
CA THR A 480 23.45 36.01 10.74
C THR A 480 22.86 34.73 10.16
N HIS A 481 23.63 33.64 10.24
CA HIS A 481 23.14 32.29 10.02
C HIS A 481 22.79 31.70 11.38
N VAL A 482 21.51 31.37 11.60
CA VAL A 482 21.05 30.75 12.85
C VAL A 482 20.59 29.33 12.55
N ALA A 483 20.99 28.38 13.38
CA ALA A 483 20.55 26.99 13.26
C ALA A 483 19.01 26.92 13.19
N ASN A 484 18.49 26.01 12.35
CA ASN A 484 17.06 25.85 12.03
C ASN A 484 16.40 26.98 11.20
N PHE A 485 17.01 28.17 11.13
CA PHE A 485 16.51 29.31 10.35
C PHE A 485 17.28 29.59 9.06
N GLY A 486 18.58 29.26 9.01
CA GLY A 486 19.46 29.63 7.90
C GLY A 486 19.95 31.09 7.99
N TRP A 487 20.34 31.67 6.84
CA TRP A 487 20.69 33.09 6.75
C TRP A 487 19.45 33.99 6.89
N LEU A 488 19.46 34.86 7.90
CA LEU A 488 18.41 35.86 8.13
C LEU A 488 18.60 37.10 7.24
N GLY A 489 17.67 38.05 7.33
CA GLY A 489 17.74 39.32 6.62
C GLY A 489 18.93 40.19 7.05
N TRP A 490 19.26 41.21 6.23
CA TRP A 490 20.25 42.23 6.59
C TRP A 490 19.67 43.23 7.59
N ALA A 491 20.28 43.32 8.76
CA ALA A 491 20.17 44.42 9.71
C ALA A 491 21.12 45.57 9.33
N LYS A 492 20.78 46.78 9.77
CA LYS A 492 21.52 48.02 9.51
C LYS A 492 21.77 48.81 10.80
N ASN A 493 22.97 49.39 10.93
CA ASN A 493 23.30 50.48 11.88
C ASN A 493 22.77 50.36 13.32
N GLY A 494 22.82 49.18 13.93
CA GLY A 494 22.43 48.96 15.34
C GLY A 494 21.08 48.28 15.53
N GLU A 495 20.36 47.94 14.46
CA GLU A 495 19.29 46.93 14.48
C GLU A 495 19.80 45.57 15.00
N ASP A 496 18.89 44.73 15.50
CA ASP A 496 19.27 43.40 16.00
C ASP A 496 19.30 42.38 14.84
N ALA A 497 20.19 41.38 14.91
CA ALA A 497 20.28 40.28 13.95
C ALA A 497 20.52 38.94 14.66
N GLY A 498 19.74 37.90 14.35
CA GLY A 498 19.79 36.57 14.98
C GLY A 498 18.44 36.15 15.57
N THR A 499 18.45 35.49 16.73
CA THR A 499 17.23 35.14 17.47
C THR A 499 17.36 35.40 18.96
N ALA A 500 16.23 35.50 19.67
CA ALA A 500 16.21 35.55 21.12
C ALA A 500 15.09 34.65 21.70
N GLY A 501 15.42 33.89 22.75
CA GLY A 501 14.47 33.02 23.46
C GLY A 501 14.08 31.72 22.73
N TYR A 502 14.50 31.55 21.48
CA TYR A 502 14.36 30.29 20.74
C TYR A 502 15.40 29.22 21.14
N VAL A 503 16.44 29.60 21.92
CA VAL A 503 17.63 28.79 22.26
C VAL A 503 18.36 28.19 21.07
N TYR A 504 18.22 28.80 19.89
CA TYR A 504 18.94 28.46 18.67
C TYR A 504 20.24 29.25 18.57
N GLN A 505 21.27 28.56 18.12
CA GLN A 505 22.62 29.06 18.03
C GLN A 505 22.86 29.83 16.73
N MET A 506 23.56 30.97 16.82
CA MET A 506 24.19 31.59 15.67
C MET A 506 25.41 30.75 15.26
N GLU A 507 25.41 30.26 14.02
CA GLU A 507 26.49 29.46 13.43
C GLU A 507 27.42 30.30 12.55
N GLY A 508 26.97 31.45 12.05
CA GLY A 508 27.80 32.31 11.21
C GLY A 508 27.27 33.73 11.02
N ILE A 509 28.10 34.59 10.42
CA ILE A 509 27.83 36.02 10.23
C ILE A 509 28.46 36.55 8.93
N GLN A 510 27.81 37.52 8.30
CA GLN A 510 28.38 38.39 7.26
C GLN A 510 28.22 39.85 7.70
N ILE A 511 29.25 40.67 7.50
CA ILE A 511 29.27 42.11 7.84
C ILE A 511 29.89 42.87 6.67
N GLN A 512 29.24 43.94 6.21
CA GLN A 512 29.69 44.76 5.10
C GLN A 512 29.60 46.25 5.46
N LEU A 513 30.67 46.99 5.16
CA LEU A 513 30.74 48.44 5.30
C LEU A 513 30.47 49.09 3.94
N VAL A 514 29.49 50.00 3.86
CA VAL A 514 28.99 50.58 2.61
C VAL A 514 28.94 52.11 2.75
N ARG A 515 29.28 52.86 1.70
CA ARG A 515 29.14 54.33 1.74
C ARG A 515 27.67 54.73 1.72
N LYS A 516 27.30 55.75 2.51
CA LYS A 516 25.95 56.29 2.44
C LYS A 516 25.66 56.80 1.03
N ASN A 517 24.42 56.63 0.60
CA ASN A 517 23.94 56.99 -0.74
C ASN A 517 24.62 56.21 -1.88
N GLN A 518 25.35 55.13 -1.60
CA GLN A 518 25.98 54.24 -2.60
C GLN A 518 25.71 52.75 -2.31
N GLY A 519 24.45 52.32 -2.46
CA GLY A 519 24.08 50.91 -2.51
C GLY A 519 22.69 50.59 -1.93
N ASN A 520 21.83 49.98 -2.74
CA ASN A 520 20.53 49.45 -2.31
C ASN A 520 20.69 48.02 -1.77
N ILE A 521 21.16 47.86 -0.53
CA ILE A 521 21.03 46.58 0.18
C ILE A 521 19.59 46.51 0.74
N ILE A 522 18.79 45.59 0.20
CA ILE A 522 17.42 45.34 0.66
C ILE A 522 17.50 44.69 2.05
N THR A 523 17.04 45.42 3.06
CA THR A 523 16.86 44.93 4.43
C THR A 523 15.69 43.94 4.49
N GLY A 524 15.80 42.94 5.36
CA GLY A 524 14.73 41.97 5.62
C GLY A 524 14.68 41.64 7.11
N ASN A 525 13.80 40.73 7.54
CA ASN A 525 13.72 40.34 8.96
C ASN A 525 15.03 39.66 9.40
N ALA A 526 15.91 40.46 10.01
CA ALA A 526 17.21 40.05 10.50
C ALA A 526 17.13 39.37 11.88
N PHE A 527 16.07 39.62 12.65
CA PHE A 527 15.92 39.16 14.03
C PHE A 527 14.54 38.57 14.32
N PHE A 528 14.50 37.45 15.06
CA PHE A 528 13.27 36.80 15.51
C PHE A 528 13.29 36.54 17.01
N GLN A 529 12.35 37.14 17.75
CA GLN A 529 12.19 36.93 19.19
C GLN A 529 10.98 36.03 19.49
N LYS A 530 11.17 35.03 20.35
CA LYS A 530 10.11 34.07 20.69
C LYS A 530 8.93 34.78 21.37
N ASN A 531 7.73 34.52 20.88
CA ASN A 531 6.45 35.08 21.35
C ASN A 531 6.29 36.60 21.16
N VAL A 532 7.09 37.25 20.31
CA VAL A 532 6.95 38.67 19.97
C VAL A 532 6.76 38.80 18.46
N ASN A 533 5.64 39.42 18.03
CA ASN A 533 5.28 39.62 16.62
C ASN A 533 5.35 38.33 15.76
N ASN A 534 5.02 37.18 16.37
CA ASN A 534 4.93 35.90 15.67
C ASN A 534 3.66 35.86 14.80
N PRO A 535 3.75 35.49 13.50
CA PRO A 535 2.60 35.39 12.61
C PRO A 535 1.53 34.43 13.15
N THR A 536 0.28 34.84 13.07
CA THR A 536 -0.89 34.05 13.48
C THR A 536 -1.77 33.78 12.26
N VAL A 537 -2.00 32.51 11.90
CA VAL A 537 -3.08 32.22 10.95
C VAL A 537 -4.41 32.30 11.70
N SER A 538 -5.35 33.05 11.14
CA SER A 538 -6.74 33.09 11.57
C SER A 538 -7.64 32.61 10.43
N TYR A 539 -8.62 31.76 10.74
CA TYR A 539 -9.43 31.06 9.75
C TYR A 539 -10.83 30.74 10.27
N GLN A 540 -11.77 30.53 9.35
CA GLN A 540 -13.10 29.99 9.66
C GLN A 540 -13.71 29.24 8.48
N THR A 541 -14.65 28.35 8.80
CA THR A 541 -15.43 27.56 7.84
C THR A 541 -16.86 28.06 7.71
N PHE A 542 -17.42 28.03 6.50
CA PHE A 542 -18.86 28.08 6.26
C PHE A 542 -19.41 26.66 6.31
N VAL A 543 -20.29 26.37 7.27
CA VAL A 543 -20.81 25.03 7.53
C VAL A 543 -22.27 24.92 7.14
N LYS A 544 -22.64 23.81 6.51
CA LYS A 544 -24.01 23.48 6.11
C LYS A 544 -25.01 23.72 7.25
N ASP A 545 -26.10 24.43 6.95
CA ASP A 545 -27.19 24.81 7.87
C ASP A 545 -26.77 25.71 9.06
N GLN A 546 -25.52 26.17 9.13
CA GLN A 546 -25.01 27.05 10.19
C GLN A 546 -24.31 28.31 9.66
N GLY A 547 -23.90 28.31 8.39
CA GLY A 547 -23.15 29.40 7.78
C GLY A 547 -21.75 29.57 8.38
N TRP A 548 -21.24 30.79 8.31
CA TRP A 548 -19.91 31.15 8.82
C TRP A 548 -19.78 30.90 10.33
N GLN A 549 -18.86 30.01 10.70
CA GLN A 549 -18.45 29.80 12.08
C GLN A 549 -17.53 30.93 12.56
N GLY A 550 -17.37 31.04 13.89
CA GLY A 550 -16.46 32.03 14.49
C GLY A 550 -15.00 31.83 14.08
N ILE A 551 -14.24 32.94 14.04
CA ILE A 551 -12.80 32.93 13.73
C ILE A 551 -12.05 32.07 14.75
N ARG A 552 -11.16 31.24 14.22
CA ARG A 552 -10.22 30.37 14.93
C ARG A 552 -8.79 30.74 14.57
N SER A 553 -7.84 30.37 15.42
CA SER A 553 -6.44 30.75 15.33
C SER A 553 -5.50 29.57 15.57
N ASN A 554 -4.33 29.56 14.91
CA ASN A 554 -3.16 28.69 15.15
C ASN A 554 -3.45 27.30 15.80
N GLY A 555 -4.35 26.50 15.20
CA GLY A 555 -4.60 25.12 15.59
C GLY A 555 -5.90 24.84 16.35
N GLU A 556 -6.72 25.84 16.63
CA GLU A 556 -8.09 25.64 17.12
C GLU A 556 -8.99 25.00 16.03
N MET A 557 -9.90 24.11 16.42
CA MET A 557 -10.83 23.47 15.48
C MET A 557 -11.89 24.46 14.96
N SER A 558 -12.06 24.53 13.64
CA SER A 558 -13.17 25.22 12.96
C SER A 558 -14.00 24.22 12.15
N GLY A 559 -15.33 24.25 12.31
CA GLY A 559 -16.26 23.30 11.70
C GLY A 559 -17.06 22.50 12.72
N THR A 560 -17.45 21.28 12.36
CA THR A 560 -18.08 20.29 13.26
C THR A 560 -17.45 18.90 13.09
N THR A 561 -17.79 17.94 13.93
CA THR A 561 -17.34 16.54 13.76
C THR A 561 -18.48 15.59 14.06
N ASN A 562 -18.74 14.63 13.19
CA ASN A 562 -19.77 13.59 13.32
C ASN A 562 -21.21 14.14 13.46
N GLN A 563 -21.47 15.34 12.93
CA GLN A 563 -22.81 15.96 12.93
C GLN A 563 -23.50 15.85 11.55
N ASN A 564 -22.84 15.28 10.54
CA ASN A 564 -23.28 15.27 9.15
C ASN A 564 -23.51 16.70 8.61
N ARG A 565 -22.65 17.63 9.03
CA ARG A 565 -22.64 19.04 8.63
C ARG A 565 -21.27 19.37 8.05
N TRP A 566 -21.24 19.52 6.74
CA TRP A 566 -20.01 19.70 5.98
C TRP A 566 -19.59 21.16 5.87
N ILE A 567 -18.31 21.36 5.56
CA ILE A 567 -17.75 22.63 5.14
C ILE A 567 -18.07 22.83 3.65
N GLU A 568 -18.68 23.96 3.32
CA GLU A 568 -18.97 24.37 1.94
C GLU A 568 -17.91 25.35 1.43
N ALA A 569 -17.42 26.24 2.31
CA ALA A 569 -16.33 27.17 2.02
C ALA A 569 -15.44 27.48 3.24
N MET A 570 -14.28 28.09 3.00
CA MET A 570 -13.35 28.57 4.02
C MET A 570 -12.82 29.98 3.68
N ARG A 571 -12.40 30.73 4.70
CA ARG A 571 -11.54 31.92 4.58
C ARG A 571 -10.42 31.86 5.61
N MET A 572 -9.21 32.30 5.25
CA MET A 572 -8.01 32.29 6.11
C MET A 572 -7.11 33.49 5.81
N GLN A 573 -6.43 34.02 6.81
CA GLN A 573 -5.48 35.14 6.66
C GLN A 573 -4.37 35.00 7.70
N VAL A 574 -3.18 35.53 7.40
CA VAL A 574 -2.10 35.69 8.40
C VAL A 574 -2.14 37.09 8.98
N THR A 575 -2.02 37.20 10.29
CA THR A 575 -2.01 38.45 11.07
C THR A 575 -0.79 38.53 11.98
N ASN A 576 -0.60 39.67 12.65
CA ASN A 576 0.47 39.88 13.64
C ASN A 576 1.90 39.69 13.09
N THR A 577 2.14 40.16 11.86
CA THR A 577 3.41 39.95 11.13
C THR A 577 3.80 41.16 10.29
N SER A 578 5.11 41.42 10.15
CA SER A 578 5.68 42.32 9.14
C SER A 578 6.17 41.58 7.89
N LEU A 579 6.25 40.24 7.94
CA LEU A 579 6.70 39.41 6.82
C LEU A 579 5.73 39.53 5.64
N THR A 580 6.27 39.79 4.45
CA THR A 580 5.48 39.87 3.21
C THR A 580 4.99 38.48 2.75
N GLY A 581 3.96 38.48 1.90
CA GLY A 581 3.34 37.28 1.35
C GLY A 581 1.99 36.94 1.99
N ASN A 582 1.34 35.91 1.46
CA ASN A 582 -0.02 35.51 1.82
C ASN A 582 -0.05 34.08 2.37
N ILE A 583 -1.15 33.73 3.03
CA ILE A 583 -1.64 32.35 3.04
C ILE A 583 -2.55 32.16 1.83
N GLU A 584 -2.31 31.10 1.06
CA GLU A 584 -3.07 30.73 -0.12
C GLU A 584 -3.71 29.36 0.07
N TYR A 585 -4.98 29.21 -0.29
CA TYR A 585 -5.71 27.96 -0.12
C TYR A 585 -6.65 27.67 -1.28
N SER A 586 -6.81 26.39 -1.59
CA SER A 586 -7.68 25.85 -2.63
C SER A 586 -8.49 24.70 -2.05
N SER A 587 -9.82 24.76 -2.17
CA SER A 587 -10.74 23.67 -1.83
C SER A 587 -10.98 22.76 -3.03
N HIS A 588 -10.99 21.45 -2.81
CA HIS A 588 -11.54 20.47 -3.74
C HIS A 588 -13.04 20.31 -3.44
N VAL A 589 -13.90 20.76 -4.35
CA VAL A 589 -15.36 20.74 -4.16
C VAL A 589 -16.00 19.62 -4.99
N LYS A 590 -16.98 18.93 -4.40
CA LYS A 590 -17.70 17.83 -5.04
C LYS A 590 -18.27 18.23 -6.41
N ASN A 591 -18.03 17.40 -7.41
CA ASN A 591 -18.41 17.61 -8.81
C ASN A 591 -17.82 18.86 -9.49
N ILE A 592 -16.88 19.56 -8.85
CA ILE A 592 -16.13 20.71 -9.41
C ILE A 592 -14.64 20.38 -9.53
N GLY A 593 -14.09 19.63 -8.57
CA GLY A 593 -12.65 19.35 -8.47
C GLY A 593 -11.91 20.42 -7.66
N TRP A 594 -10.60 20.53 -7.87
CA TRP A 594 -9.77 21.59 -7.28
C TRP A 594 -10.14 22.96 -7.85
N MET A 595 -10.44 23.92 -6.97
CA MET A 595 -10.62 25.32 -7.33
C MET A 595 -9.27 26.05 -7.46
N ASN A 596 -9.26 27.24 -8.05
CA ASN A 596 -8.08 28.11 -8.03
C ASN A 596 -7.68 28.44 -6.57
N PHE A 597 -6.37 28.66 -6.34
CA PHE A 597 -5.90 29.19 -5.07
C PHE A 597 -6.42 30.61 -4.84
N VAL A 598 -6.85 30.90 -3.61
CA VAL A 598 -7.20 32.26 -3.19
C VAL A 598 -6.29 32.69 -2.04
N SER A 599 -5.84 33.94 -2.07
CA SER A 599 -5.02 34.56 -1.00
C SER A 599 -5.88 35.13 0.12
N ASN A 600 -5.30 35.27 1.33
CA ASN A 600 -5.71 36.15 2.44
C ASN A 600 -7.18 36.66 2.43
N ASN A 601 -8.02 36.09 3.28
CA ASN A 601 -9.41 36.47 3.59
C ASN A 601 -10.44 36.27 2.46
N ASN A 602 -10.03 35.91 1.25
CA ASN A 602 -10.94 35.51 0.17
C ASN A 602 -11.63 34.15 0.46
N ILE A 603 -12.70 33.86 -0.27
CA ILE A 603 -13.50 32.63 -0.06
C ILE A 603 -13.00 31.54 -1.02
N SER A 604 -12.71 30.34 -0.49
CA SER A 604 -12.48 29.13 -1.28
C SER A 604 -13.55 28.08 -0.96
N GLY A 605 -14.22 27.53 -1.98
CA GLY A 605 -15.43 26.71 -1.85
C GLY A 605 -16.69 27.42 -2.37
N THR A 606 -17.87 27.02 -1.89
CA THR A 606 -19.17 27.65 -2.24
C THR A 606 -19.96 28.07 -1.00
N THR A 607 -20.81 29.09 -1.14
CA THR A 607 -21.64 29.63 -0.03
C THR A 607 -23.14 29.60 -0.31
N ASP A 608 -23.50 29.16 -1.51
CA ASP A 608 -24.74 29.50 -2.22
C ASP A 608 -25.29 28.32 -3.04
N ARG A 609 -24.59 27.18 -3.04
CA ARG A 609 -24.91 25.98 -3.86
C ARG A 609 -24.93 24.66 -3.08
N TYR A 610 -24.75 24.70 -1.75
CA TYR A 610 -24.67 23.52 -0.87
C TYR A 610 -23.62 22.46 -1.27
N ALA A 611 -22.56 22.86 -1.99
CA ALA A 611 -21.56 21.93 -2.50
C ALA A 611 -20.49 21.67 -1.42
N GLN A 612 -20.45 20.44 -0.90
CA GLN A 612 -19.45 20.00 0.07
C GLN A 612 -18.03 20.12 -0.48
N SER A 613 -17.10 20.62 0.34
CA SER A 613 -15.67 20.42 0.14
C SER A 613 -15.29 18.99 0.55
N GLU A 614 -14.34 18.38 -0.16
CA GLU A 614 -13.87 17.00 0.03
C GLU A 614 -12.38 16.94 0.41
N ALA A 615 -11.59 17.93 -0.03
CA ALA A 615 -10.18 18.12 0.34
C ALA A 615 -9.79 19.61 0.28
N ILE A 616 -8.60 19.94 0.79
CA ILE A 616 -8.00 21.28 0.78
C ILE A 616 -6.47 21.22 0.60
N ARG A 617 -5.91 22.24 -0.05
CA ARG A 617 -4.47 22.57 -0.08
C ARG A 617 -4.27 23.95 0.52
N ILE A 618 -3.19 24.15 1.28
CA ILE A 618 -2.85 25.43 1.90
C ILE A 618 -1.34 25.64 1.82
N ARG A 619 -0.89 26.76 1.24
CA ARG A 619 0.52 27.14 1.14
C ARG A 619 0.74 28.57 1.64
N LEU A 620 2.00 28.93 1.81
CA LEU A 620 2.43 30.30 2.10
C LEU A 620 3.19 30.86 0.89
N THR A 621 3.19 32.17 0.72
CA THR A 621 4.02 32.87 -0.28
C THR A 621 4.90 33.95 0.38
N GLY A 622 5.74 34.63 -0.41
CA GLY A 622 6.62 35.70 0.08
C GLY A 622 7.59 35.29 1.19
N GLN A 623 7.91 36.22 2.09
CA GLN A 623 8.75 35.95 3.26
C GLN A 623 8.09 34.98 4.25
N LEU A 624 6.75 34.94 4.34
CA LEU A 624 6.05 33.94 5.18
C LEU A 624 6.45 32.50 4.81
N SER A 625 6.55 32.17 3.51
CA SER A 625 6.98 30.84 3.07
C SER A 625 8.47 30.56 3.27
N GLN A 626 9.28 31.61 3.44
CA GLN A 626 10.72 31.49 3.73
C GLN A 626 10.95 31.07 5.17
N PHE A 627 10.28 31.70 6.14
CA PHE A 627 10.53 31.48 7.58
C PHE A 627 9.56 30.51 8.28
N TYR A 628 8.37 30.25 7.69
CA TYR A 628 7.34 29.39 8.29
C TYR A 628 6.95 28.23 7.37
N ASN A 629 6.46 27.17 8.00
CA ASN A 629 5.62 26.15 7.39
C ASN A 629 4.16 26.44 7.79
N VAL A 630 3.22 26.10 6.91
CA VAL A 630 1.81 25.94 7.27
C VAL A 630 1.49 24.45 7.33
N TYR A 631 1.00 24.01 8.48
CA TYR A 631 0.54 22.65 8.74
C TYR A 631 -0.97 22.65 8.93
N TYR A 632 -1.67 21.68 8.33
CA TYR A 632 -3.13 21.59 8.41
C TYR A 632 -3.61 20.15 8.34
N ARG A 633 -4.74 19.90 8.98
CA ARG A 633 -5.45 18.61 8.91
C ARG A 633 -6.94 18.84 8.92
N VAL A 634 -7.70 17.86 8.45
CA VAL A 634 -9.15 17.93 8.34
C VAL A 634 -9.83 16.72 8.97
N HIS A 635 -11.04 16.92 9.48
CA HIS A 635 -11.97 15.85 9.81
C HIS A 635 -12.80 15.56 8.57
N ALA A 636 -12.58 14.40 7.93
CA ALA A 636 -13.37 13.96 6.78
C ALA A 636 -14.40 12.90 7.22
N ALA A 637 -15.60 12.92 6.64
CA ALA A 637 -16.62 11.92 6.94
C ALA A 637 -16.09 10.50 6.69
N ASN A 638 -16.51 9.56 7.55
CA ASN A 638 -16.02 8.18 7.65
C ASN A 638 -14.55 8.02 8.07
N PHE A 639 -13.63 8.89 7.62
CA PHE A 639 -12.22 8.83 8.00
C PHE A 639 -11.91 9.39 9.40
N GLY A 640 -12.68 10.38 9.86
CA GLY A 640 -12.35 11.15 11.06
C GLY A 640 -11.23 12.15 10.82
N TRP A 641 -10.45 12.48 11.86
CA TRP A 641 -9.27 13.33 11.72
C TRP A 641 -8.15 12.62 10.95
N LEU A 642 -7.78 13.20 9.81
CA LEU A 642 -6.64 12.77 9.01
C LEU A 642 -5.32 13.33 9.56
N GLY A 643 -4.20 12.88 8.99
CA GLY A 643 -2.86 13.36 9.29
C GLY A 643 -2.61 14.82 8.89
N TRP A 644 -1.45 15.33 9.27
CA TRP A 644 -1.04 16.71 8.99
C TRP A 644 -0.40 16.85 7.61
N ALA A 645 -1.09 17.54 6.70
CA ALA A 645 -0.49 18.09 5.48
C ALA A 645 0.39 19.30 5.80
N LYS A 646 1.23 19.66 4.84
CA LYS A 646 2.25 20.71 4.94
C LYS A 646 2.40 21.45 3.60
N ASN A 647 2.50 22.77 3.63
CA ASN A 647 2.97 23.64 2.53
C ASN A 647 2.44 23.27 1.12
N GLY A 648 1.13 23.07 0.96
CA GLY A 648 0.48 22.83 -0.33
C GLY A 648 0.09 21.38 -0.61
N ALA A 649 0.55 20.41 0.19
CA ALA A 649 0.13 19.02 0.09
C ALA A 649 -1.37 18.82 0.37
N ASP A 650 -1.98 17.80 -0.22
CA ASP A 650 -3.42 17.55 -0.10
C ASP A 650 -3.80 17.14 1.34
N ALA A 651 -4.95 17.61 1.83
CA ALA A 651 -5.59 17.15 3.06
C ALA A 651 -7.07 16.84 2.82
N GLY A 652 -7.57 15.66 3.17
CA GLY A 652 -8.97 15.26 2.95
C GLY A 652 -9.10 13.98 2.11
N SER A 653 -10.01 13.98 1.13
CA SER A 653 -10.13 12.84 0.22
C SER A 653 -10.67 13.23 -1.17
N SER A 654 -10.43 12.40 -2.18
CA SER A 654 -11.01 12.55 -3.52
C SER A 654 -11.57 11.24 -4.08
N GLY A 655 -12.66 11.33 -4.87
CA GLY A 655 -13.35 10.18 -5.48
C GLY A 655 -14.24 9.35 -4.53
N PHE A 656 -14.16 9.57 -3.22
CA PHE A 656 -14.99 8.92 -2.20
C PHE A 656 -16.36 9.57 -1.99
N VAL A 657 -16.56 10.79 -2.52
CA VAL A 657 -17.68 11.69 -2.21
C VAL A 657 -17.91 11.98 -0.71
N TYR A 658 -16.84 11.85 0.10
CA TYR A 658 -16.83 12.14 1.52
C TYR A 658 -16.49 13.62 1.78
N GLN A 659 -17.34 14.25 2.57
CA GLN A 659 -17.25 15.66 2.95
C GLN A 659 -16.17 15.93 4.00
N LEU A 660 -15.60 17.15 3.99
CA LEU A 660 -14.94 17.73 5.14
C LEU A 660 -15.98 18.24 6.15
N GLU A 661 -15.80 17.98 7.44
CA GLU A 661 -16.63 18.52 8.52
C GLU A 661 -15.91 19.57 9.37
N ALA A 662 -14.60 19.41 9.62
CA ALA A 662 -13.76 20.36 10.38
C ALA A 662 -12.32 20.48 9.84
N ILE A 663 -11.62 21.55 10.25
CA ILE A 663 -10.22 21.82 9.93
C ILE A 663 -9.46 22.39 11.14
N GLU A 664 -8.16 22.09 11.23
CA GLU A 664 -7.17 22.81 12.03
C GLU A 664 -6.03 23.30 11.12
N VAL A 665 -5.55 24.53 11.32
CA VAL A 665 -4.43 25.14 10.56
C VAL A 665 -3.45 25.82 11.53
N ARG A 666 -2.15 25.55 11.39
CA ARG A 666 -1.09 26.02 12.29
C ARG A 666 0.08 26.60 11.49
N LEU A 667 0.55 27.79 11.86
CA LEU A 667 1.86 28.27 11.44
C LEU A 667 2.93 27.74 12.40
N VAL A 668 4.01 27.21 11.84
CA VAL A 668 5.12 26.61 12.59
C VAL A 668 6.43 27.13 11.97
N PRO A 669 7.33 27.80 12.72
CA PRO A 669 8.62 28.24 12.19
C PRO A 669 9.39 27.09 11.53
N LYS A 670 10.22 27.38 10.53
CA LYS A 670 11.08 26.33 9.95
C LYS A 670 12.05 25.76 10.98
N GLY A 671 12.35 24.47 10.82
CA GLY A 671 13.13 23.66 11.76
C GLY A 671 12.48 23.38 13.13
N GLN A 672 11.24 23.85 13.39
CA GLN A 672 10.43 23.33 14.49
C GLN A 672 9.75 22.00 14.08
N SER A 673 9.44 21.16 15.07
CA SER A 673 8.80 19.84 14.87
C SER A 673 7.38 19.93 14.30
N SER A 674 7.00 18.97 13.46
CA SER A 674 5.63 18.83 12.95
C SER A 674 4.59 18.70 14.09
N PRO A 675 3.37 19.25 13.97
CA PRO A 675 2.28 19.02 14.93
C PRO A 675 1.79 17.57 15.04
N GLY A 676 2.25 16.68 14.14
CA GLY A 676 1.97 15.25 14.17
C GLY A 676 2.33 14.56 12.85
N GLY A 677 1.92 13.30 12.71
CA GLY A 677 2.05 12.49 11.48
C GLY A 677 0.72 11.89 11.04
N GLY A 678 0.78 10.75 10.33
CA GLY A 678 -0.37 10.08 9.72
C GLY A 678 -0.63 10.51 8.28
N VAL A 679 -1.47 9.78 7.56
CA VAL A 679 -1.81 10.08 6.15
C VAL A 679 -2.78 11.27 6.09
N PRO A 680 -2.45 12.37 5.41
CA PRO A 680 -3.31 13.57 5.38
C PRO A 680 -4.42 13.47 4.32
N PHE A 681 -4.25 12.66 3.29
CA PHE A 681 -5.15 12.60 2.14
C PHE A 681 -5.25 11.20 1.52
N TYR A 682 -6.46 10.85 1.08
CA TYR A 682 -6.74 9.61 0.36
C TYR A 682 -7.41 9.90 -0.99
N ASN A 683 -6.85 9.36 -2.08
CA ASN A 683 -7.48 9.37 -3.41
C ASN A 683 -7.95 7.96 -3.76
N ARG A 684 -9.27 7.80 -3.99
CA ARG A 684 -9.90 6.50 -4.27
C ARG A 684 -9.32 5.79 -5.49
N ASN A 685 -8.88 6.55 -6.49
CA ASN A 685 -8.44 6.02 -7.77
C ASN A 685 -6.97 5.55 -7.74
N THR A 686 -6.23 5.87 -6.67
CA THR A 686 -4.82 5.49 -6.50
C THR A 686 -4.58 4.62 -5.25
N LEU A 687 -5.64 4.04 -4.67
CA LEU A 687 -5.48 3.04 -3.60
C LEU A 687 -5.10 1.68 -4.21
N ALA A 688 -3.92 1.17 -3.84
CA ALA A 688 -3.53 -0.22 -4.07
C ALA A 688 -4.46 -1.19 -3.31
N ASP A 689 -4.72 -2.39 -3.84
CA ASP A 689 -5.55 -3.38 -3.15
C ASP A 689 -4.81 -4.01 -1.94
N PRO A 690 -5.46 -4.14 -0.77
CA PRO A 690 -4.86 -4.73 0.41
C PRO A 690 -4.61 -6.23 0.23
N THR A 691 -3.51 -6.73 0.78
CA THR A 691 -3.11 -8.14 0.68
C THR A 691 -3.50 -8.87 1.95
N ILE A 692 -4.34 -9.91 1.86
CA ILE A 692 -4.56 -10.82 2.99
C ILE A 692 -3.46 -11.88 3.03
N ASN A 693 -3.01 -12.22 4.24
CA ASN A 693 -1.96 -13.19 4.50
C ASN A 693 -2.40 -14.08 5.67
N TYR A 694 -2.33 -15.40 5.56
CA TYR A 694 -2.79 -16.33 6.60
C TYR A 694 -2.02 -17.63 6.64
N GLN A 695 -1.96 -18.24 7.81
CA GLN A 695 -1.31 -19.53 8.05
C GLN A 695 -2.14 -20.37 9.01
N ALA A 696 -2.28 -21.66 8.69
CA ALA A 696 -2.79 -22.68 9.60
C ALA A 696 -1.66 -23.32 10.41
N HIS A 697 -1.96 -23.77 11.63
CA HIS A 697 -1.11 -24.62 12.44
C HIS A 697 -1.70 -26.03 12.46
N LEU A 698 -1.03 -26.99 11.83
CA LEU A 698 -1.49 -28.38 11.73
C LEU A 698 -0.96 -29.22 12.89
N ARG A 699 -1.78 -30.15 13.38
CA ARG A 699 -1.34 -31.13 14.39
C ARG A 699 -0.12 -31.90 13.89
N ASN A 700 0.91 -32.02 14.72
CA ASN A 700 2.17 -32.72 14.44
C ASN A 700 3.03 -32.13 13.30
N VAL A 701 2.60 -31.05 12.62
CA VAL A 701 3.38 -30.36 11.56
C VAL A 701 3.72 -28.92 11.96
N GLY A 702 2.90 -28.30 12.80
CA GLY A 702 3.07 -26.91 13.23
C GLY A 702 2.60 -25.90 12.18
N TRP A 703 3.13 -24.68 12.27
CA TRP A 703 2.81 -23.59 11.35
C TRP A 703 3.20 -23.91 9.91
N GLN A 704 2.20 -23.82 9.02
CA GLN A 704 2.39 -23.90 7.57
C GLN A 704 2.93 -22.57 7.03
N ALA A 705 3.48 -22.60 5.81
CA ALA A 705 3.87 -21.37 5.09
C ALA A 705 2.70 -20.38 5.00
N THR A 706 3.02 -19.08 5.03
CA THR A 706 2.01 -18.01 4.87
C THR A 706 1.45 -18.06 3.45
N LYS A 707 0.11 -18.01 3.35
CA LYS A 707 -0.67 -18.06 2.13
C LYS A 707 -1.43 -16.76 1.89
N ARG A 708 -1.65 -16.41 0.63
CA ARG A 708 -2.24 -15.13 0.19
C ARG A 708 -3.57 -15.32 -0.54
N ASN A 709 -4.39 -14.26 -0.56
CA ASN A 709 -5.67 -14.10 -1.29
C ASN A 709 -6.21 -15.34 -2.07
N GLY A 710 -6.78 -16.32 -1.34
CA GLY A 710 -7.50 -17.46 -1.91
C GLY A 710 -6.71 -18.78 -2.00
N GLU A 711 -5.40 -18.76 -1.76
CA GLU A 711 -4.56 -19.96 -1.66
C GLU A 711 -4.98 -20.89 -0.51
N THR A 712 -4.76 -22.20 -0.65
CA THR A 712 -5.04 -23.18 0.40
C THR A 712 -3.98 -23.13 1.50
N SER A 713 -4.38 -22.85 2.75
CA SER A 713 -3.52 -23.04 3.93
C SER A 713 -4.03 -24.22 4.76
N GLY A 714 -3.13 -25.17 5.04
CA GLY A 714 -3.48 -26.51 5.52
C GLY A 714 -3.58 -27.54 4.39
N THR A 715 -4.14 -28.71 4.68
CA THR A 715 -4.18 -29.89 3.78
C THR A 715 -5.60 -30.34 3.49
N THR A 716 -5.87 -30.95 2.34
CA THR A 716 -7.21 -31.44 1.98
C THR A 716 -7.25 -32.97 1.92
N GLY A 717 -8.07 -33.62 2.75
CA GLY A 717 -8.32 -35.07 2.70
C GLY A 717 -7.20 -35.94 3.27
N GLN A 718 -6.20 -35.34 3.93
CA GLN A 718 -5.06 -36.05 4.53
C GLN A 718 -5.25 -36.40 6.01
N SER A 719 -6.40 -36.07 6.62
CA SER A 719 -6.68 -36.19 8.07
C SER A 719 -5.79 -35.33 8.99
N SER A 720 -4.92 -34.50 8.41
CA SER A 720 -4.08 -33.52 9.13
C SER A 720 -4.91 -32.29 9.48
N ARG A 721 -5.40 -32.28 10.73
CA ARG A 721 -6.27 -31.23 11.29
C ARG A 721 -5.52 -29.94 11.61
N VAL A 722 -6.21 -28.82 11.42
CA VAL A 722 -5.87 -27.50 11.94
C VAL A 722 -6.19 -27.44 13.44
N GLU A 723 -5.25 -26.96 14.24
CA GLU A 723 -5.44 -26.70 15.67
C GLU A 723 -5.50 -25.19 15.98
N ALA A 724 -4.74 -24.38 15.24
CA ALA A 724 -4.74 -22.93 15.34
C ALA A 724 -4.51 -22.23 13.99
N MET A 725 -4.67 -20.91 13.96
CA MET A 725 -4.54 -20.07 12.77
C MET A 725 -4.12 -18.64 13.12
N ARG A 726 -3.45 -17.98 12.16
CA ARG A 726 -3.17 -16.55 12.15
C ARG A 726 -3.59 -15.95 10.82
N ILE A 727 -4.21 -14.78 10.85
CA ILE A 727 -4.70 -14.06 9.68
C ILE A 727 -4.33 -12.58 9.85
N ASN A 728 -3.75 -11.99 8.81
CA ASN A 728 -3.34 -10.59 8.77
C ASN A 728 -3.76 -9.94 7.45
N VAL A 729 -3.83 -8.61 7.46
CA VAL A 729 -3.95 -7.81 6.25
C VAL A 729 -2.79 -6.82 6.21
N SER A 730 -2.03 -6.86 5.11
CA SER A 730 -0.89 -5.98 4.82
C SER A 730 -1.22 -5.08 3.63
N ASN A 731 -0.31 -4.14 3.34
CA ASN A 731 -0.46 -3.18 2.23
C ASN A 731 -1.78 -2.40 2.30
N THR A 732 -2.29 -2.15 3.51
CA THR A 732 -3.60 -1.55 3.75
C THR A 732 -3.58 -0.06 3.40
N PRO A 733 -4.23 0.39 2.31
CA PRO A 733 -4.25 1.80 1.91
C PRO A 733 -5.24 2.62 2.76
N LEU A 734 -5.92 1.98 3.71
CA LEU A 734 -7.07 2.47 4.46
C LEU A 734 -6.97 1.96 5.91
N PRO A 735 -7.32 2.78 6.92
CA PRO A 735 -7.23 2.38 8.31
C PRO A 735 -8.22 1.28 8.65
N GLY A 736 -7.74 0.16 9.19
CA GLY A 736 -8.57 -0.99 9.54
C GLY A 736 -7.74 -2.17 10.05
N ALA A 737 -8.42 -3.30 10.26
CA ALA A 737 -7.79 -4.56 10.61
C ALA A 737 -8.72 -5.73 10.24
N ILE A 738 -8.15 -6.93 10.20
CA ILE A 738 -8.91 -8.18 10.17
C ILE A 738 -9.09 -8.72 11.59
N GLU A 739 -10.29 -9.21 11.88
CA GLU A 739 -10.66 -9.85 13.14
C GLU A 739 -11.30 -11.20 12.86
N TYR A 740 -10.97 -12.21 13.67
CA TYR A 740 -11.41 -13.59 13.45
C TYR A 740 -11.59 -14.33 14.77
N SER A 741 -12.50 -15.29 14.76
CA SER A 741 -12.93 -16.09 15.91
C SER A 741 -13.10 -17.53 15.43
N THR A 742 -12.65 -18.50 16.24
CA THR A 742 -12.57 -19.93 15.88
C THR A 742 -13.44 -20.77 16.81
N HIS A 743 -14.14 -21.77 16.27
CA HIS A 743 -14.78 -22.83 17.04
C HIS A 743 -13.78 -23.95 17.27
N VAL A 744 -13.48 -24.25 18.53
CA VAL A 744 -12.52 -25.30 18.90
C VAL A 744 -13.23 -26.47 19.58
N GLN A 745 -12.84 -27.68 19.22
CA GLN A 745 -13.31 -28.94 19.82
C GLN A 745 -13.36 -28.85 21.34
N ASN A 746 -14.50 -29.20 21.95
CA ASN A 746 -14.76 -29.18 23.40
C ASN A 746 -14.62 -27.81 24.11
N ILE A 747 -14.38 -26.71 23.38
CA ILE A 747 -14.30 -25.33 23.91
C ILE A 747 -15.44 -24.45 23.37
N GLY A 748 -15.83 -24.66 22.11
CA GLY A 748 -16.79 -23.82 21.41
C GLY A 748 -16.16 -22.59 20.75
N TRP A 749 -16.97 -21.55 20.50
CA TRP A 749 -16.50 -20.29 19.91
C TRP A 749 -15.63 -19.49 20.88
N GLN A 750 -14.38 -19.26 20.50
CA GLN A 750 -13.48 -18.33 21.18
C GLN A 750 -13.85 -16.87 20.87
N GLY A 751 -13.31 -15.92 21.65
CA GLY A 751 -13.39 -14.50 21.36
C GLY A 751 -12.76 -14.13 20.01
N TYR A 752 -12.97 -12.89 19.56
CA TYR A 752 -12.25 -12.38 18.39
C TYR A 752 -10.81 -12.02 18.77
N VAL A 753 -9.89 -12.37 17.89
CA VAL A 753 -8.51 -11.90 17.89
C VAL A 753 -8.26 -11.09 16.60
N ARG A 754 -7.14 -10.37 16.52
CA ARG A 754 -6.89 -9.34 15.49
C ARG A 754 -5.55 -9.57 14.80
N ASN A 755 -5.36 -9.09 13.56
CA ASN A 755 -4.08 -9.05 12.81
C ASN A 755 -2.89 -9.89 13.39
N ASN A 756 -2.69 -11.12 12.90
CA ASN A 756 -1.64 -12.08 13.34
C ASN A 756 -1.73 -12.66 14.78
N ASP A 757 -2.69 -12.26 15.61
CA ASP A 757 -2.95 -12.93 16.90
C ASP A 757 -3.32 -14.42 16.74
N LEU A 758 -3.19 -15.20 17.81
CA LEU A 758 -3.49 -16.63 17.79
C LEU A 758 -5.00 -16.90 17.97
N ALA A 759 -5.65 -17.48 16.96
CA ALA A 759 -6.96 -18.13 17.12
C ALA A 759 -6.81 -19.67 17.10
N GLY A 760 -7.64 -20.39 17.84
CA GLY A 760 -7.55 -21.83 18.05
C GLY A 760 -6.73 -22.20 19.30
N THR A 761 -6.01 -23.32 19.26
CA THR A 761 -5.07 -23.75 20.31
C THR A 761 -3.83 -24.43 19.72
N THR A 762 -2.68 -24.31 20.39
CA THR A 762 -1.47 -25.10 20.11
C THR A 762 -1.14 -26.00 21.29
N GLY A 763 -0.55 -27.17 21.04
CA GLY A 763 -0.08 -28.11 22.08
C GLY A 763 -1.16 -28.81 22.93
N ARG A 764 -2.45 -28.45 22.78
CA ARG A 764 -3.56 -29.01 23.57
C ARG A 764 -4.25 -30.23 22.94
N ALA A 765 -3.82 -30.63 21.73
CA ALA A 765 -4.42 -31.70 20.94
C ALA A 765 -5.94 -31.53 20.66
N LEU A 766 -6.46 -30.31 20.74
CA LEU A 766 -7.82 -29.91 20.33
C LEU A 766 -7.75 -29.26 18.95
N HIS A 767 -8.75 -29.51 18.12
CA HIS A 767 -8.79 -29.01 16.74
C HIS A 767 -9.78 -27.87 16.54
N ALA A 768 -9.54 -27.04 15.52
CA ALA A 768 -10.53 -26.11 15.00
C ALA A 768 -11.58 -26.88 14.17
N GLU A 769 -12.85 -26.55 14.35
CA GLU A 769 -13.96 -27.09 13.53
C GLU A 769 -14.50 -26.02 12.54
N ALA A 770 -14.61 -24.77 13.00
CA ALA A 770 -15.14 -23.64 12.22
C ALA A 770 -14.44 -22.30 12.53
N ILE A 771 -14.69 -21.30 11.68
CA ILE A 771 -14.19 -19.93 11.77
C ILE A 771 -15.28 -18.92 11.38
N ARG A 772 -15.13 -17.68 11.85
CA ARG A 772 -15.73 -16.48 11.27
C ARG A 772 -14.68 -15.37 11.19
N ILE A 773 -14.73 -14.58 10.14
CA ILE A 773 -13.75 -13.53 9.82
C ILE A 773 -14.49 -12.25 9.39
N ARG A 774 -14.07 -11.10 9.91
CA ARG A 774 -14.61 -9.79 9.58
C ARG A 774 -13.51 -8.75 9.43
N LEU A 775 -13.86 -7.63 8.79
CA LEU A 775 -13.01 -6.45 8.71
C LEU A 775 -13.50 -5.36 9.67
N THR A 776 -12.59 -4.49 10.08
CA THR A 776 -12.88 -3.31 10.91
C THR A 776 -12.34 -2.02 10.27
N GLY A 777 -12.81 -0.88 10.74
CA GLY A 777 -12.45 0.43 10.18
C GLY A 777 -12.92 0.61 8.74
N GLN A 778 -12.15 1.36 7.96
CA GLN A 778 -12.42 1.65 6.55
C GLN A 778 -12.22 0.43 5.64
N LEU A 779 -11.39 -0.55 6.01
CA LEU A 779 -11.29 -1.80 5.24
C LEU A 779 -12.66 -2.49 5.10
N ASN A 780 -13.49 -2.48 6.14
CA ASN A 780 -14.87 -2.99 6.08
C ASN A 780 -15.79 -2.13 5.19
N GLN A 781 -15.52 -0.84 4.98
CA GLN A 781 -16.33 -0.01 4.08
C GLN A 781 -16.03 -0.31 2.60
N PHE A 782 -14.79 -0.64 2.27
CA PHE A 782 -14.33 -0.79 0.88
C PHE A 782 -14.07 -2.22 0.40
N TYR A 783 -13.97 -3.20 1.31
CA TYR A 783 -13.73 -4.59 0.98
C TYR A 783 -14.74 -5.54 1.66
N ASP A 784 -14.98 -6.67 1.01
CA ASP A 784 -15.57 -7.86 1.60
C ASP A 784 -14.47 -8.90 1.82
N VAL A 785 -14.53 -9.60 2.96
CA VAL A 785 -13.69 -10.78 3.21
C VAL A 785 -14.52 -12.04 2.96
N TYR A 786 -14.09 -12.86 2.00
CA TYR A 786 -14.66 -14.17 1.70
C TYR A 786 -13.73 -15.27 2.17
N TYR A 787 -14.29 -16.34 2.71
CA TYR A 787 -13.53 -17.48 3.24
C TYR A 787 -14.33 -18.77 3.19
N ARG A 788 -13.63 -19.90 3.06
CA ARG A 788 -14.23 -21.24 3.17
C ARG A 788 -13.28 -22.21 3.86
N VAL A 789 -13.87 -23.30 4.34
CA VAL A 789 -13.20 -24.32 5.16
C VAL A 789 -13.28 -25.67 4.45
N HIS A 790 -12.16 -26.38 4.41
CA HIS A 790 -12.13 -27.82 4.14
C HIS A 790 -12.35 -28.54 5.47
N SER A 791 -13.53 -29.15 5.65
CA SER A 791 -13.85 -29.94 6.85
C SER A 791 -13.73 -31.42 6.52
N ALA A 792 -13.17 -32.20 7.45
CA ALA A 792 -13.18 -33.65 7.36
C ALA A 792 -14.62 -34.17 7.10
N ASN A 793 -14.73 -35.20 6.26
CA ASN A 793 -15.97 -35.81 5.75
C ASN A 793 -16.91 -34.93 4.91
N PHE A 794 -16.69 -33.61 4.83
CA PHE A 794 -17.48 -32.69 3.99
C PHE A 794 -16.70 -32.12 2.80
N GLY A 795 -15.37 -32.10 2.85
CA GLY A 795 -14.54 -31.42 1.87
C GLY A 795 -14.64 -29.90 1.99
N TRP A 796 -14.44 -29.18 0.87
CA TRP A 796 -14.68 -27.73 0.81
C TRP A 796 -16.17 -27.42 0.93
N LEU A 797 -16.54 -26.73 2.02
CA LEU A 797 -17.84 -26.07 2.12
C LEU A 797 -17.88 -24.79 1.25
N ASP A 798 -19.07 -24.23 1.09
CA ASP A 798 -19.31 -22.98 0.35
C ASP A 798 -18.58 -21.78 1.00
N TRP A 799 -18.50 -20.66 0.29
CA TRP A 799 -17.88 -19.42 0.77
C TRP A 799 -18.78 -18.64 1.74
N ALA A 800 -18.29 -18.43 2.96
CA ALA A 800 -18.79 -17.41 3.87
C ALA A 800 -18.27 -16.03 3.48
N ARG A 801 -19.00 -14.98 3.89
CA ARG A 801 -18.66 -13.57 3.73
C ARG A 801 -18.88 -12.83 5.05
N ASN A 802 -17.97 -11.94 5.43
CA ASN A 802 -18.13 -10.93 6.51
C ASN A 802 -18.89 -11.42 7.76
N ASP A 803 -18.18 -11.99 8.73
CA ASP A 803 -18.68 -12.47 10.03
C ASP A 803 -19.70 -13.63 10.00
N GLN A 804 -20.04 -14.16 8.81
CA GLN A 804 -20.73 -15.46 8.67
C GLN A 804 -19.86 -16.62 9.20
N TYR A 805 -20.51 -17.69 9.63
CA TYR A 805 -19.80 -18.91 10.02
C TYR A 805 -19.34 -19.70 8.79
N ALA A 806 -18.17 -20.34 8.87
CA ALA A 806 -17.67 -21.32 7.90
C ALA A 806 -17.04 -22.53 8.61
N GLY A 807 -17.23 -23.74 8.09
CA GLY A 807 -16.72 -25.00 8.68
C GLY A 807 -17.81 -25.84 9.34
N THR A 808 -17.46 -26.65 10.34
CA THR A 808 -18.43 -27.43 11.12
C THR A 808 -18.43 -27.02 12.59
N ALA A 809 -19.49 -27.34 13.33
CA ALA A 809 -19.48 -27.18 14.79
C ALA A 809 -20.36 -28.24 15.46
N ASN A 810 -19.87 -28.79 16.58
CA ASN A 810 -20.55 -29.86 17.34
C ASN A 810 -20.66 -31.20 16.59
N LEU A 811 -19.92 -31.37 15.50
CA LEU A 811 -19.83 -32.61 14.73
C LEU A 811 -18.54 -33.39 15.01
N ASN A 812 -17.57 -32.81 15.76
CA ASN A 812 -16.26 -33.40 16.02
C ASN A 812 -15.51 -33.73 14.71
N PHE A 813 -15.68 -32.88 13.71
CA PHE A 813 -14.98 -32.95 12.43
C PHE A 813 -13.99 -31.78 12.32
N PRO A 814 -12.68 -32.05 12.18
CA PRO A 814 -11.71 -30.99 12.07
C PRO A 814 -11.81 -30.23 10.74
N MET A 815 -11.54 -28.94 10.81
CA MET A 815 -10.94 -28.19 9.72
C MET A 815 -9.59 -28.83 9.37
N GLU A 816 -9.36 -29.13 8.10
CA GLU A 816 -8.07 -29.58 7.56
C GLU A 816 -7.36 -28.46 6.80
N ALA A 817 -8.12 -27.57 6.15
CA ALA A 817 -7.61 -26.40 5.43
C ALA A 817 -8.59 -25.22 5.41
N ILE A 818 -8.08 -24.04 5.06
CA ILE A 818 -8.84 -22.79 4.88
C ILE A 818 -8.36 -22.05 3.61
N GLN A 819 -9.29 -21.35 2.96
CA GLN A 819 -9.01 -20.31 1.96
C GLN A 819 -9.66 -19.00 2.42
N VAL A 820 -8.96 -17.87 2.26
CA VAL A 820 -9.41 -16.52 2.66
C VAL A 820 -8.97 -15.51 1.61
N MET A 821 -9.85 -14.60 1.18
CA MET A 821 -9.50 -13.55 0.23
C MET A 821 -10.27 -12.26 0.45
N LEU A 822 -9.63 -11.15 0.08
CA LEU A 822 -10.26 -9.83 0.01
C LEU A 822 -10.71 -9.53 -1.42
N VAL A 823 -11.91 -8.99 -1.55
CA VAL A 823 -12.42 -8.43 -2.82
C VAL A 823 -13.03 -7.06 -2.55
N ARG A 824 -13.01 -6.17 -3.55
CA ARG A 824 -13.64 -4.84 -3.44
C ARG A 824 -15.14 -5.00 -3.16
N LYS A 825 -15.70 -4.17 -2.27
CA LYS A 825 -17.02 -4.40 -1.68
C LYS A 825 -18.12 -4.41 -2.74
N GLY A 826 -18.92 -5.48 -2.75
CA GLY A 826 -19.95 -5.73 -3.76
C GLY A 826 -19.47 -6.47 -5.02
N ALA A 827 -18.20 -6.87 -5.10
CA ALA A 827 -17.74 -7.85 -6.09
C ALA A 827 -18.46 -9.21 -5.90
N PRO A 828 -18.58 -10.02 -6.98
CA PRO A 828 -19.16 -11.35 -6.89
C PRO A 828 -18.37 -12.25 -5.94
N ALA A 829 -19.05 -13.23 -5.35
CA ALA A 829 -18.41 -14.24 -4.51
C ALA A 829 -17.49 -15.15 -5.34
N PRO A 830 -16.40 -15.71 -4.77
CA PRO A 830 -15.47 -16.58 -5.49
C PRO A 830 -16.05 -17.96 -5.86
N GLY A 831 -17.29 -18.25 -5.46
CA GLY A 831 -18.00 -19.50 -5.71
C GLY A 831 -19.38 -19.47 -5.06
N ALA A 832 -19.99 -20.65 -4.88
CA ALA A 832 -21.25 -20.78 -4.13
C ALA A 832 -21.09 -20.31 -2.66
N THR A 833 -22.18 -19.81 -2.08
CA THR A 833 -22.23 -19.20 -0.73
C THR A 833 -23.38 -19.74 0.14
N THR A 834 -24.01 -20.84 -0.30
CA THR A 834 -25.30 -21.31 0.24
C THR A 834 -25.16 -22.09 1.55
N ASN A 835 -24.08 -22.88 1.67
CA ASN A 835 -23.86 -23.84 2.75
C ASN A 835 -22.45 -23.76 3.38
N PRO A 836 -21.95 -22.57 3.77
CA PRO A 836 -20.56 -22.43 4.24
C PRO A 836 -20.30 -23.13 5.58
N TYR A 837 -21.37 -23.41 6.35
CA TYR A 837 -21.29 -23.90 7.72
C TYR A 837 -22.33 -25.00 7.99
N GLN A 838 -21.94 -26.03 8.73
CA GLN A 838 -22.81 -27.16 9.09
C GLN A 838 -22.77 -27.50 10.59
N THR A 839 -23.95 -27.72 11.17
CA THR A 839 -24.13 -28.22 12.55
C THR A 839 -24.89 -29.54 12.62
N SER A 840 -25.22 -30.12 11.46
CA SER A 840 -25.76 -31.47 11.30
C SER A 840 -25.32 -32.09 9.98
N ILE A 841 -25.21 -33.41 9.95
CA ILE A 841 -25.01 -34.18 8.72
C ILE A 841 -26.38 -34.34 8.04
N ASN A 842 -26.56 -33.75 6.86
CA ASN A 842 -27.87 -33.68 6.22
C ASN A 842 -28.00 -34.77 5.14
N HIS A 843 -29.12 -35.49 5.15
CA HIS A 843 -29.48 -36.51 4.17
C HIS A 843 -30.83 -36.15 3.52
N LEU A 844 -31.04 -36.59 2.28
CA LEU A 844 -32.30 -36.41 1.56
C LEU A 844 -32.95 -37.77 1.29
N PHE A 845 -34.18 -37.96 1.77
CA PHE A 845 -35.03 -39.10 1.47
C PHE A 845 -36.05 -38.72 0.39
N VAL A 846 -36.18 -39.56 -0.63
CA VAL A 846 -37.04 -39.34 -1.80
C VAL A 846 -38.00 -40.52 -1.90
N MET A 847 -39.31 -40.26 -1.87
CA MET A 847 -40.33 -41.30 -2.10
C MET A 847 -40.62 -41.36 -3.60
N GLY A 848 -40.47 -42.53 -4.22
CA GLY A 848 -40.51 -42.72 -5.67
C GLY A 848 -41.77 -42.18 -6.37
N HIS A 849 -41.65 -42.00 -7.69
CA HIS A 849 -42.69 -41.50 -8.59
C HIS A 849 -43.27 -40.14 -8.16
N GLY A 850 -44.54 -39.85 -8.46
CA GLY A 850 -45.21 -38.60 -8.08
C GLY A 850 -45.85 -37.83 -9.23
N ALA A 851 -46.38 -36.64 -8.94
CA ALA A 851 -46.89 -35.67 -9.94
C ALA A 851 -47.80 -36.22 -11.07
N GLY A 852 -48.55 -37.30 -10.80
CA GLY A 852 -49.42 -37.99 -11.77
C GLY A 852 -48.98 -39.41 -12.14
N ASP A 853 -47.71 -39.76 -11.92
CA ASP A 853 -47.20 -41.13 -11.98
C ASP A 853 -47.50 -41.86 -10.63
N PRO A 854 -48.17 -43.03 -10.65
CA PRO A 854 -48.37 -43.85 -9.45
C PRO A 854 -47.24 -44.87 -9.20
N GLY A 855 -46.31 -45.04 -10.14
CA GLY A 855 -45.37 -46.15 -10.14
C GLY A 855 -46.04 -47.50 -10.41
N ALA A 856 -45.35 -48.58 -10.07
CA ALA A 856 -45.89 -49.93 -10.16
C ALA A 856 -47.18 -50.07 -9.33
N SER A 857 -48.13 -50.87 -9.82
CA SER A 857 -49.47 -50.97 -9.26
C SER A 857 -49.99 -52.40 -9.31
N TYR A 858 -50.39 -52.96 -8.17
CA TYR A 858 -50.93 -54.31 -8.06
C TYR A 858 -51.89 -54.45 -6.87
N ASN A 859 -52.92 -55.29 -7.02
CA ASN A 859 -53.90 -55.62 -5.96
C ASN A 859 -54.49 -54.40 -5.20
N GLY A 860 -54.80 -53.32 -5.92
CA GLY A 860 -55.35 -52.08 -5.35
C GLY A 860 -54.34 -51.16 -4.65
N ILE A 861 -53.04 -51.49 -4.67
CA ILE A 861 -51.94 -50.71 -4.09
C ILE A 861 -51.11 -50.15 -5.24
N ASN A 862 -50.61 -48.92 -5.09
CA ASN A 862 -49.57 -48.36 -5.95
C ASN A 862 -48.36 -47.90 -5.13
N GLU A 863 -47.21 -47.94 -5.78
CA GLU A 863 -45.88 -47.69 -5.21
C GLU A 863 -45.70 -46.28 -4.65
N ARG A 864 -46.16 -45.26 -5.39
CA ARG A 864 -46.14 -43.86 -4.93
C ARG A 864 -46.89 -43.71 -3.61
N ASP A 865 -48.11 -44.25 -3.54
CA ASP A 865 -48.95 -44.10 -2.35
C ASP A 865 -48.48 -44.98 -1.19
N PHE A 866 -47.90 -46.15 -1.45
CA PHE A 866 -47.29 -46.99 -0.42
C PHE A 866 -46.07 -46.30 0.22
N THR A 867 -45.12 -45.83 -0.60
CA THR A 867 -43.91 -45.17 -0.12
C THR A 867 -44.23 -43.88 0.66
N ARG A 868 -45.17 -43.06 0.16
CA ARG A 868 -45.55 -41.77 0.77
C ARG A 868 -46.48 -41.89 1.98
N ASN A 869 -47.50 -42.75 1.92
CA ASN A 869 -48.54 -42.80 2.95
C ASN A 869 -48.31 -43.89 4.00
N GLU A 870 -47.61 -44.98 3.68
CA GLU A 870 -47.36 -46.09 4.62
C GLU A 870 -45.93 -46.09 5.17
N LEU A 871 -44.90 -45.93 4.33
CA LEU A 871 -43.49 -45.97 4.76
C LEU A 871 -42.99 -44.65 5.35
N MET A 872 -43.19 -43.52 4.64
CA MET A 872 -42.64 -42.22 5.02
C MET A 872 -42.95 -41.78 6.47
N PRO A 873 -44.16 -41.99 7.04
CA PRO A 873 -44.44 -41.60 8.42
C PRO A 873 -43.54 -42.31 9.45
N TYR A 874 -43.15 -43.56 9.21
CA TYR A 874 -42.21 -44.29 10.08
C TYR A 874 -40.77 -43.81 9.88
N LEU A 875 -40.36 -43.50 8.65
CA LEU A 875 -39.06 -42.87 8.39
C LEU A 875 -38.96 -41.51 9.10
N GLN A 876 -40.02 -40.70 9.08
CA GLN A 876 -40.12 -39.42 9.80
C GLN A 876 -40.07 -39.61 11.33
N LYS A 877 -40.79 -40.60 11.88
CA LYS A 877 -40.77 -40.96 13.31
C LYS A 877 -39.36 -41.25 13.83
N TRP A 878 -38.52 -41.93 13.05
CA TRP A 878 -37.14 -42.25 13.44
C TRP A 878 -36.16 -41.14 13.10
N ALA A 879 -36.32 -40.45 11.95
CA ALA A 879 -35.55 -39.25 11.61
C ALA A 879 -35.64 -38.16 12.70
N GLY A 880 -36.82 -37.96 13.29
CA GLY A 880 -37.04 -37.01 14.39
C GLY A 880 -36.37 -37.36 15.73
N ARG A 881 -35.57 -38.44 15.79
CA ARG A 881 -34.79 -38.86 16.97
C ARG A 881 -33.28 -38.67 16.83
N LEU A 882 -32.82 -38.36 15.62
CA LEU A 882 -31.41 -38.09 15.32
C LEU A 882 -30.93 -36.82 16.04
N LYS A 883 -29.65 -36.79 16.42
CA LYS A 883 -29.01 -35.70 17.18
C LYS A 883 -27.90 -35.03 16.37
N THR A 884 -27.09 -35.80 15.65
CA THR A 884 -26.02 -35.27 14.79
C THR A 884 -26.40 -35.29 13.32
N ASN A 885 -27.30 -36.19 12.91
CA ASN A 885 -27.82 -36.26 11.54
C ASN A 885 -29.18 -35.57 11.42
N ARG A 886 -29.57 -35.20 10.20
CA ARG A 886 -30.92 -34.77 9.83
C ARG A 886 -31.33 -35.41 8.52
N ILE A 887 -32.59 -35.82 8.42
CA ILE A 887 -33.17 -36.33 7.17
C ILE A 887 -34.25 -35.33 6.72
N THR A 888 -34.00 -34.70 5.58
CA THR A 888 -34.99 -33.93 4.83
C THR A 888 -35.73 -34.89 3.89
N PHE A 889 -37.01 -34.62 3.63
CA PHE A 889 -37.82 -35.37 2.67
C PHE A 889 -38.08 -34.52 1.43
N TYR A 890 -37.97 -35.10 0.24
CA TYR A 890 -38.32 -34.42 -1.03
C TYR A 890 -39.83 -34.14 -1.10
N ASP A 891 -40.24 -33.14 -1.87
CA ASP A 891 -41.64 -32.72 -1.95
C ASP A 891 -42.53 -33.86 -2.49
N THR A 892 -43.48 -34.31 -1.67
CA THR A 892 -44.44 -35.37 -2.00
C THR A 892 -45.53 -34.95 -2.98
N ASN A 893 -45.55 -33.69 -3.42
CA ASN A 893 -46.36 -33.24 -4.56
C ASN A 893 -45.62 -33.43 -5.91
N ALA A 894 -44.29 -33.47 -5.86
CA ALA A 894 -43.41 -33.53 -7.03
C ALA A 894 -43.03 -34.98 -7.41
N ASP A 895 -42.22 -35.10 -8.47
CA ASP A 895 -41.59 -36.33 -8.96
C ASP A 895 -40.14 -36.00 -9.36
N MET A 896 -39.17 -36.53 -8.62
CA MET A 896 -37.77 -36.15 -8.80
C MET A 896 -37.22 -36.58 -10.17
N PHE A 897 -37.73 -37.64 -10.80
CA PHE A 897 -37.31 -38.06 -12.14
C PHE A 897 -37.84 -37.09 -13.20
N GLN A 898 -39.13 -36.74 -13.16
CA GLN A 898 -39.71 -35.76 -14.08
C GLN A 898 -39.12 -34.36 -13.89
N ASP A 899 -38.77 -33.98 -12.66
CA ASP A 899 -38.06 -32.73 -12.37
C ASP A 899 -36.62 -32.76 -12.93
N THR A 900 -35.90 -33.87 -12.76
CA THR A 900 -34.56 -34.05 -13.34
C THR A 900 -34.58 -33.97 -14.86
N ARG A 901 -35.61 -34.51 -15.52
CA ARG A 901 -35.84 -34.36 -16.97
C ARG A 901 -36.08 -32.90 -17.41
N ARG A 902 -36.39 -31.98 -16.49
CA ARG A 902 -36.56 -30.54 -16.71
C ARG A 902 -35.34 -29.72 -16.24
N MET A 903 -34.18 -30.36 -16.04
CA MET A 903 -32.98 -29.75 -15.43
C MET A 903 -33.18 -29.25 -13.99
N GLN A 904 -34.14 -29.82 -13.26
CA GLN A 904 -34.40 -29.59 -11.84
C GLN A 904 -34.06 -30.88 -11.05
N GLY A 905 -34.74 -31.18 -9.94
CA GLY A 905 -34.57 -32.42 -9.17
C GLY A 905 -33.10 -32.71 -8.82
N ALA A 906 -32.55 -33.81 -9.34
CA ALA A 906 -31.17 -34.24 -9.13
C ALA A 906 -30.11 -33.21 -9.58
N TYR A 907 -30.43 -32.27 -10.49
CA TYR A 907 -29.55 -31.16 -10.86
C TYR A 907 -29.53 -30.03 -9.83
N THR A 908 -30.66 -29.78 -9.13
CA THR A 908 -30.84 -28.62 -8.24
C THR A 908 -30.78 -28.96 -6.74
N ILE A 909 -30.82 -30.24 -6.37
CA ILE A 909 -30.56 -30.70 -4.98
C ILE A 909 -29.22 -30.17 -4.48
N SER A 910 -29.18 -29.66 -3.23
CA SER A 910 -27.99 -29.03 -2.68
C SER A 910 -26.83 -30.01 -2.47
N SER A 911 -25.60 -29.57 -2.73
CA SER A 911 -24.36 -30.31 -2.46
C SER A 911 -24.07 -30.53 -0.97
N SER A 912 -24.77 -29.82 -0.07
CA SER A 912 -24.68 -30.02 1.39
C SER A 912 -25.39 -31.27 1.90
N PHE A 913 -26.12 -31.98 1.05
CA PHE A 913 -26.61 -33.33 1.38
C PHE A 913 -25.48 -34.34 1.25
N SER A 914 -25.04 -34.88 2.39
CA SER A 914 -24.07 -35.98 2.48
C SER A 914 -24.53 -37.24 1.72
N SER A 915 -25.84 -37.40 1.52
CA SER A 915 -26.41 -38.63 0.99
C SER A 915 -27.85 -38.44 0.50
N VAL A 916 -28.18 -38.95 -0.68
CA VAL A 916 -29.56 -39.12 -1.17
C VAL A 916 -29.93 -40.61 -1.13
N THR A 917 -31.17 -40.91 -0.70
CA THR A 917 -31.76 -42.25 -0.73
C THR A 917 -33.17 -42.18 -1.30
N GLU A 918 -33.42 -42.88 -2.40
CA GLU A 918 -34.73 -42.98 -3.05
C GLU A 918 -35.38 -44.34 -2.74
N PHE A 919 -36.70 -44.39 -2.52
CA PHE A 919 -37.41 -45.61 -2.10
C PHE A 919 -38.49 -46.03 -3.10
N HIS A 920 -38.47 -47.32 -3.48
CA HIS A 920 -39.28 -47.94 -4.54
C HIS A 920 -39.72 -49.37 -4.15
N LEU A 921 -40.58 -49.98 -4.96
CA LEU A 921 -41.08 -51.36 -4.89
C LEU A 921 -41.14 -52.00 -6.29
N ASP A 922 -40.05 -52.64 -6.68
CA ASP A 922 -39.85 -53.43 -7.92
C ASP A 922 -41.09 -54.23 -8.40
N ALA A 923 -41.18 -54.45 -9.70
CA ALA A 923 -42.31 -55.09 -10.36
C ALA A 923 -41.86 -56.20 -11.32
N GLY A 924 -42.47 -57.38 -11.19
CA GLY A 924 -42.06 -58.54 -11.98
C GLY A 924 -43.18 -59.56 -12.17
N ALA A 925 -42.80 -60.82 -12.36
CA ALA A 925 -43.76 -61.90 -12.54
C ALA A 925 -44.64 -62.05 -11.29
N ILE A 926 -45.95 -61.86 -11.45
CA ILE A 926 -46.93 -61.76 -10.37
C ILE A 926 -46.88 -63.00 -9.47
N GLY A 927 -46.66 -62.79 -8.17
CA GLY A 927 -46.52 -63.85 -7.17
C GLY A 927 -45.25 -64.72 -7.28
N ILE A 928 -44.37 -64.46 -8.25
CA ILE A 928 -43.14 -65.24 -8.52
C ILE A 928 -41.89 -64.42 -8.16
N SER A 929 -41.79 -63.17 -8.61
CA SER A 929 -40.72 -62.26 -8.16
C SER A 929 -40.89 -61.95 -6.67
N THR A 930 -39.79 -61.96 -5.91
CA THR A 930 -39.79 -61.76 -4.45
C THR A 930 -38.41 -61.31 -3.97
N GLY A 931 -38.39 -60.57 -2.85
CA GLY A 931 -37.21 -60.03 -2.19
C GLY A 931 -36.81 -58.66 -2.75
N GLY A 932 -36.27 -57.80 -1.88
CA GLY A 932 -35.79 -56.47 -2.26
C GLY A 932 -34.30 -56.43 -2.60
N HIS A 933 -33.79 -55.25 -2.96
CA HIS A 933 -32.38 -54.98 -3.22
C HIS A 933 -32.02 -53.47 -3.14
N VAL A 934 -30.73 -53.13 -3.18
CA VAL A 934 -30.25 -51.73 -3.23
C VAL A 934 -29.53 -51.47 -4.54
N ILE A 935 -30.03 -50.53 -5.34
CA ILE A 935 -29.41 -50.06 -6.57
C ILE A 935 -28.39 -48.95 -6.26
N ALA A 936 -27.17 -49.09 -6.80
CA ALA A 936 -26.08 -48.13 -6.66
C ALA A 936 -25.28 -48.00 -7.97
N HIS A 937 -24.43 -46.97 -8.09
CA HIS A 937 -23.81 -46.64 -9.37
C HIS A 937 -22.63 -47.56 -9.71
N ARG A 938 -22.61 -48.11 -10.92
CA ARG A 938 -21.60 -49.09 -11.38
C ARG A 938 -20.16 -48.59 -11.29
N ASN A 939 -19.93 -47.29 -11.52
CA ASN A 939 -18.60 -46.68 -11.52
C ASN A 939 -18.36 -45.80 -10.27
N GLY A 940 -19.20 -45.93 -9.24
CA GLY A 940 -19.07 -45.21 -7.96
C GLY A 940 -18.49 -46.09 -6.84
N ASN A 941 -18.10 -45.46 -5.74
CA ASN A 941 -17.87 -46.16 -4.47
C ASN A 941 -19.22 -46.64 -3.91
N SER A 942 -19.70 -47.78 -4.41
CA SER A 942 -21.08 -48.25 -4.24
C SER A 942 -21.22 -49.42 -3.27
N TYR A 943 -20.11 -50.03 -2.84
CA TYR A 943 -20.08 -51.11 -1.84
C TYR A 943 -19.91 -50.55 -0.42
N THR A 944 -20.71 -49.53 -0.08
CA THR A 944 -20.60 -48.80 1.19
C THR A 944 -21.29 -49.52 2.34
N THR A 945 -20.84 -49.26 3.57
CA THR A 945 -21.48 -49.72 4.80
C THR A 945 -22.96 -49.36 4.85
N GLN A 946 -23.33 -48.16 4.37
CA GLN A 946 -24.71 -47.68 4.34
C GLN A 946 -25.57 -48.50 3.36
N ASN A 947 -25.07 -48.78 2.15
CA ASN A 947 -25.79 -49.58 1.16
C ASN A 947 -25.99 -51.02 1.67
N TYR A 948 -24.96 -51.61 2.28
CA TYR A 948 -25.06 -52.93 2.90
C TYR A 948 -25.96 -52.97 4.14
N ALA A 949 -26.05 -51.89 4.93
CA ALA A 949 -26.97 -51.80 6.06
C ALA A 949 -28.43 -51.82 5.60
N ILE A 950 -28.78 -51.05 4.57
CA ILE A 950 -30.13 -51.07 3.96
C ILE A 950 -30.42 -52.47 3.37
N ALA A 951 -29.49 -53.04 2.61
CA ALA A 951 -29.63 -54.39 2.06
C ALA A 951 -29.78 -55.47 3.17
N ASN A 952 -29.16 -55.27 4.33
CA ASN A 952 -29.31 -56.15 5.49
C ASN A 952 -30.72 -56.07 6.10
N VAL A 953 -31.27 -54.87 6.24
CA VAL A 953 -32.66 -54.66 6.71
C VAL A 953 -33.66 -55.34 5.78
N ILE A 954 -33.50 -55.13 4.46
CA ILE A 954 -34.31 -55.81 3.43
C ILE A 954 -34.19 -57.34 3.57
N ARG A 955 -32.96 -57.87 3.66
CA ARG A 955 -32.69 -59.31 3.83
C ARG A 955 -33.38 -59.91 5.06
N THR A 956 -33.38 -59.18 6.18
CA THR A 956 -33.95 -59.63 7.46
C THR A 956 -35.49 -59.64 7.47
N HIS A 957 -36.13 -58.61 6.91
CA HIS A 957 -37.59 -58.44 7.05
C HIS A 957 -38.41 -58.86 5.83
N VAL A 958 -37.81 -58.94 4.64
CA VAL A 958 -38.49 -59.28 3.38
C VAL A 958 -37.80 -60.45 2.67
N GLY A 959 -36.46 -60.42 2.62
CA GLY A 959 -35.61 -61.30 1.81
C GLY A 959 -34.90 -60.53 0.70
N LEU A 960 -33.81 -61.08 0.15
CA LEU A 960 -33.11 -60.51 -1.00
C LEU A 960 -33.56 -61.15 -2.31
N TRP A 961 -33.75 -60.31 -3.34
CA TRP A 961 -33.97 -60.76 -4.70
C TRP A 961 -32.85 -61.70 -5.16
N GLY A 962 -33.20 -62.82 -5.79
CA GLY A 962 -32.28 -63.94 -6.06
C GLY A 962 -30.98 -63.52 -6.75
N SER A 963 -31.08 -62.64 -7.75
CA SER A 963 -29.94 -62.20 -8.58
C SER A 963 -28.87 -61.40 -7.82
N VAL A 964 -29.20 -60.83 -6.64
CA VAL A 964 -28.26 -60.01 -5.83
C VAL A 964 -27.79 -60.70 -4.55
N GLN A 965 -28.13 -61.97 -4.33
CA GLN A 965 -27.69 -62.69 -3.13
C GLN A 965 -26.15 -62.81 -3.08
N ASN A 966 -25.52 -63.08 -4.22
CA ASN A 966 -24.05 -63.14 -4.36
C ASN A 966 -23.35 -61.78 -4.21
N THR A 967 -24.07 -60.67 -4.31
CA THR A 967 -23.57 -59.30 -4.08
C THR A 967 -24.02 -58.74 -2.73
N GLY A 968 -24.52 -59.59 -1.81
CA GLY A 968 -25.01 -59.20 -0.49
C GLY A 968 -26.30 -58.36 -0.49
N GLY A 969 -26.90 -58.14 -1.66
CA GLY A 969 -28.10 -57.33 -1.91
C GLY A 969 -27.89 -56.10 -2.80
N ILE A 970 -26.69 -55.90 -3.38
CA ILE A 970 -26.35 -54.71 -4.18
C ILE A 970 -26.51 -54.95 -5.69
N ASN A 971 -27.20 -54.05 -6.39
CA ASN A 971 -27.39 -54.06 -7.84
C ASN A 971 -26.67 -52.86 -8.48
N LEU A 972 -25.67 -53.10 -9.33
CA LEU A 972 -24.85 -52.04 -9.93
C LEU A 972 -25.37 -51.59 -11.30
N ARG A 973 -25.94 -50.38 -11.35
CA ARG A 973 -26.55 -49.77 -12.53
C ARG A 973 -25.85 -48.48 -12.97
N SER A 974 -26.07 -48.06 -14.21
CA SER A 974 -25.50 -46.84 -14.80
C SER A 974 -26.42 -46.24 -15.87
N ASP A 975 -27.70 -46.57 -15.80
CA ASP A 975 -28.75 -46.34 -16.79
C ASP A 975 -29.99 -45.65 -16.18
N LEU A 976 -29.89 -45.21 -14.91
CA LEU A 976 -30.93 -44.44 -14.20
C LEU A 976 -30.52 -42.96 -14.13
N LEU A 977 -31.46 -42.06 -14.48
CA LEU A 977 -31.16 -40.62 -14.62
C LEU A 977 -30.71 -39.97 -13.30
N ASN A 978 -31.49 -40.13 -12.22
CA ASN A 978 -31.20 -39.54 -10.91
C ASN A 978 -29.84 -40.02 -10.36
N LEU A 979 -29.59 -41.32 -10.49
CA LEU A 979 -28.34 -41.99 -10.12
C LEU A 979 -27.13 -41.39 -10.83
N ASN A 980 -27.21 -41.27 -12.16
CA ASN A 980 -26.11 -40.77 -12.99
C ASN A 980 -25.85 -39.27 -12.76
N VAL A 981 -26.90 -38.46 -12.57
CA VAL A 981 -26.79 -37.01 -12.31
C VAL A 981 -26.20 -36.72 -10.93
N LEU A 982 -26.60 -37.46 -9.89
CA LEU A 982 -26.03 -37.25 -8.54
C LEU A 982 -24.61 -37.80 -8.44
N HIS A 983 -24.30 -38.91 -9.11
CA HIS A 983 -22.93 -39.44 -9.20
C HIS A 983 -21.97 -38.44 -9.88
N SER A 984 -22.35 -37.83 -11.02
CA SER A 984 -21.49 -36.84 -11.68
C SER A 984 -21.34 -35.53 -10.90
N ARG A 985 -22.28 -35.23 -9.98
CA ARG A 985 -22.19 -34.14 -9.00
C ARG A 985 -21.46 -34.53 -7.70
N GLY A 986 -20.95 -35.75 -7.60
CA GLY A 986 -20.24 -36.26 -6.41
C GLY A 986 -21.12 -36.56 -5.20
N ILE A 987 -22.45 -36.51 -5.33
CA ILE A 987 -23.41 -36.70 -4.23
C ILE A 987 -23.75 -38.20 -4.10
N PRO A 988 -23.49 -38.85 -2.94
CA PRO A 988 -23.76 -40.27 -2.76
C PRO A 988 -25.27 -40.61 -2.84
N TYR A 989 -25.71 -41.18 -3.96
CA TYR A 989 -27.09 -41.64 -4.16
C TYR A 989 -27.20 -43.17 -4.07
N ARG A 990 -28.32 -43.66 -3.54
CA ARG A 990 -28.80 -45.04 -3.69
C ARG A 990 -30.30 -45.05 -3.94
N LEU A 991 -30.80 -46.13 -4.53
CA LEU A 991 -32.24 -46.42 -4.61
C LEU A 991 -32.49 -47.78 -3.93
N ALA A 992 -33.50 -47.84 -3.06
CA ALA A 992 -33.82 -49.01 -2.25
C ALA A 992 -35.17 -49.61 -2.69
N GLU A 993 -35.08 -50.76 -3.35
CA GLU A 993 -36.21 -51.61 -3.73
C GLU A 993 -36.56 -52.48 -2.53
N LEU A 994 -37.62 -52.15 -1.77
CA LEU A 994 -37.86 -52.84 -0.49
C LEU A 994 -38.40 -54.27 -0.65
N GLY A 995 -39.00 -54.58 -1.80
CA GLY A 995 -39.61 -55.87 -2.17
C GLY A 995 -40.54 -55.69 -3.37
N PHE A 996 -41.04 -56.77 -3.94
CA PHE A 996 -41.87 -56.69 -5.16
C PHE A 996 -43.32 -56.30 -4.85
N ILE A 997 -43.83 -55.19 -5.40
CA ILE A 997 -45.26 -54.83 -5.22
C ILE A 997 -46.21 -55.85 -5.89
N THR A 998 -45.74 -56.52 -6.93
CA THR A 998 -46.43 -57.65 -7.60
C THR A 998 -46.44 -58.94 -6.78
N ASN A 999 -45.96 -58.90 -5.53
CA ASN A 999 -46.00 -60.01 -4.58
C ASN A 999 -46.62 -59.58 -3.25
N THR A 1000 -47.82 -60.10 -2.93
CA THR A 1000 -48.52 -59.76 -1.69
C THR A 1000 -47.74 -60.16 -0.44
N ARG A 1001 -46.93 -61.21 -0.49
CA ARG A 1001 -46.12 -61.65 0.66
C ARG A 1001 -45.02 -60.64 0.98
N ASP A 1002 -44.38 -60.06 -0.02
CA ASP A 1002 -43.37 -59.00 0.16
C ASP A 1002 -44.02 -57.75 0.79
N VAL A 1003 -45.13 -57.29 0.23
CA VAL A 1003 -45.88 -56.11 0.73
C VAL A 1003 -46.39 -56.32 2.17
N GLU A 1004 -46.93 -57.50 2.48
CA GLU A 1004 -47.31 -57.83 3.86
C GLU A 1004 -46.11 -57.96 4.79
N ASN A 1005 -44.99 -58.53 4.33
CA ASN A 1005 -43.76 -58.62 5.11
C ASN A 1005 -43.24 -57.23 5.49
N ILE A 1006 -43.26 -56.28 4.53
CA ILE A 1006 -42.89 -54.87 4.79
C ILE A 1006 -43.85 -54.26 5.81
N ARG A 1007 -45.18 -54.35 5.59
CA ARG A 1007 -46.19 -53.83 6.53
C ARG A 1007 -46.06 -54.40 7.94
N ARG A 1008 -45.83 -55.72 8.07
CA ARG A 1008 -45.66 -56.41 9.37
C ARG A 1008 -44.35 -56.03 10.10
N ASN A 1009 -43.39 -55.41 9.42
CA ASN A 1009 -42.09 -55.00 9.97
C ASN A 1009 -41.79 -53.50 9.78
N MET A 1010 -42.81 -52.68 9.48
CA MET A 1010 -42.61 -51.31 8.97
C MET A 1010 -41.77 -50.44 9.91
N ASP A 1011 -41.95 -50.57 11.22
CA ASP A 1011 -41.22 -49.78 12.22
C ASP A 1011 -39.74 -50.19 12.33
N GLN A 1012 -39.45 -51.49 12.24
CA GLN A 1012 -38.10 -52.04 12.26
C GLN A 1012 -37.36 -51.73 10.96
N ILE A 1013 -38.04 -51.85 9.82
CA ILE A 1013 -37.52 -51.48 8.50
C ILE A 1013 -37.17 -49.99 8.48
N ALA A 1014 -38.10 -49.12 8.90
CA ALA A 1014 -37.87 -47.68 8.93
C ALA A 1014 -36.73 -47.29 9.89
N LYS A 1015 -36.67 -47.88 11.09
CA LYS A 1015 -35.54 -47.66 12.01
C LYS A 1015 -34.22 -48.07 11.37
N GLY A 1016 -34.11 -49.30 10.89
CA GLY A 1016 -32.89 -49.85 10.32
C GLY A 1016 -32.42 -49.11 9.06
N ILE A 1017 -33.34 -48.54 8.27
CA ILE A 1017 -33.02 -47.66 7.14
C ILE A 1017 -32.45 -46.33 7.63
N VAL A 1018 -33.04 -45.70 8.65
CA VAL A 1018 -32.54 -44.44 9.23
C VAL A 1018 -31.16 -44.63 9.87
N GLU A 1019 -31.00 -45.66 10.71
CA GLU A 1019 -29.70 -46.02 11.30
C GLU A 1019 -28.69 -46.42 10.22
N GLY A 1020 -29.12 -47.13 9.17
CA GLY A 1020 -28.27 -47.59 8.07
C GLY A 1020 -27.77 -46.48 7.15
N VAL A 1021 -28.58 -45.45 6.88
CA VAL A 1021 -28.14 -44.30 6.05
C VAL A 1021 -27.26 -43.33 6.83
N THR A 1022 -27.59 -43.06 8.10
CA THR A 1022 -26.90 -42.05 8.92
C THR A 1022 -25.69 -42.58 9.69
N GLY A 1023 -25.67 -43.89 9.99
CA GLY A 1023 -24.72 -44.48 10.95
C GLY A 1023 -25.01 -44.16 12.42
N GLU A 1024 -26.04 -43.36 12.72
CA GLU A 1024 -26.44 -42.98 14.07
C GLU A 1024 -27.42 -44.01 14.66
N ARG A 1025 -27.16 -44.47 15.89
CA ARG A 1025 -28.00 -45.48 16.57
C ARG A 1025 -29.12 -44.82 17.38
N LEU A 1026 -30.32 -45.41 17.32
CA LEU A 1026 -31.61 -44.85 17.79
C LEU A 1026 -32.38 -45.74 18.79
#